data_AF-A0A644THX2-F1
#
_entry.id   AF-A0A644THX2-F1
#
_cell.length_a   1.000
_cell.length_b   1.000
_cell.length_c   1.000
_cell.angle_alpha   90.00
_cell.angle_beta   90.00
_cell.angle_gamma   90.00
#
_symmetry.space_group_name_H-M   'P 1'
#
loop_
_entity.id
_entity.type
_entity.pdbx_description
1 polymer ?
#
loop_
_entity_poly.entity_id
_entity_poly.type
_entity_poly.pdbx_seq_one_letter_code
_entity_poly.pdbx_strand_id
1 'polypeptide(L)'
;METLSKPFIRLAPSVLRKMALARLCPEIRSIVAPTIATAARRCAEGPGAPGWIDMKFDPADGRERDAFLSFYRKDRVYGWIQGRALESFAAHLCWAEGLSGHRVFDQGLARAAAERLYRKIMETCFLPGVAVPSASFVMDPSGAPLGRGFGPGATTLTQLFVLRGILAYASYAGYPEDAARAAAALRTVVDAALRGECLDDQMKFDGFGGESYDQERRGYEGQMISIGACELLLAQSGSPEDAARGLRCVSEVLDRFLLRGKDGQPFIIDALDGRGGPLREGGRLRVNPGHAIEFVGLALQFMRRAARMGFDLSGGSPGRAAEIAEIKANLKAVALGCDRAGRAPHGGIVRSIDAETLEVLNGTCPWWSSFEAARTFGELYAGACDDAFRERCLEGIGSYLSCIAEVYLAPSSIGIPVQTVSFEGKVVPIIPATPDIDAGYHTGIPLLDLYGIAGAECGLRCGAGERRLPPRLGARLQGHIARTKPADGELDPLRARCLWMESARDRALFLSADILEFSGVWAEAFIERVCQRYGLAAESVFLMATHTHTAPCAIDLGLLGADRAFLEELAEAMLGAIEEAKGRLEPSVLLTGASTAKVGVNRRVRDPATGKIAMRPNLGGENDEEVLCVFVFGEDGGLRSALFNVSVHPTTLGVAIHHISADYPGRAAASLARNLGGGLVAIPVQGACGDIRPKVLGPGGMEFAEGSPADVERLGDAVAGAVRRALGQSLARHAAGKLPLVDGGGLKVISKVVELPFAFIPGVEELSRIEEESRREIRRIAAGQGSEVGFAGSHENPALAAQTYLAWAKGLKEKSFGPEGRYAGAEGVRARFSLCSLGPSLRLFSIPGEAFCAIGKQLKRLGGATTIICGYCAGTVGYIPTKEAFAEGGYEVESAYRYYGQPAPLSPETERIIYSLFEGMLEEARSGRLGLA
;
A
#
# COMPACT_ATOMS: atom_id res chain seq x y z
N MET A 1 7.91 -37.78 -4.27
CA MET A 1 6.59 -37.11 -4.30
C MET A 1 5.93 -37.02 -2.91
N GLU A 2 6.14 -37.96 -1.98
CA GLU A 2 5.57 -37.92 -0.61
C GLU A 2 6.14 -36.84 0.33
N THR A 3 7.18 -36.08 -0.07
CA THR A 3 7.77 -35.00 0.74
C THR A 3 7.09 -33.63 0.57
N LEU A 4 6.10 -33.49 -0.32
CA LEU A 4 5.45 -32.22 -0.63
C LEU A 4 4.23 -31.90 0.27
N SER A 5 3.78 -32.82 1.12
CA SER A 5 2.57 -32.67 1.94
C SER A 5 2.83 -32.11 3.35
N LYS A 6 4.09 -31.91 3.74
CA LYS A 6 4.43 -31.39 5.07
C LYS A 6 4.69 -29.89 5.02
N PRO A 7 4.18 -29.11 5.98
CA PRO A 7 4.50 -27.69 6.10
C PRO A 7 6.01 -27.50 6.22
N PHE A 8 6.59 -26.57 5.46
CA PHE A 8 8.01 -26.21 5.59
C PHE A 8 8.27 -25.47 6.90
N ILE A 9 7.26 -24.77 7.42
CA ILE A 9 7.35 -23.97 8.64
C ILE A 9 6.11 -24.19 9.51
N ARG A 10 6.32 -24.36 10.83
CA ARG A 10 5.24 -24.35 11.81
C ARG A 10 5.09 -22.93 12.36
N LEU A 11 3.95 -22.31 12.09
CA LEU A 11 3.67 -20.95 12.54
C LEU A 11 3.22 -20.93 14.00
N ALA A 12 3.74 -19.98 14.77
CA ALA A 12 3.28 -19.74 16.13
C ALA A 12 1.85 -19.14 16.13
N PRO A 13 1.04 -19.35 17.19
CA PRO A 13 -0.30 -18.74 17.29
C PRO A 13 -0.28 -17.22 17.11
N SER A 14 0.74 -16.54 17.64
CA SER A 14 0.92 -15.10 17.47
C SER A 14 1.08 -14.68 16.00
N VAL A 15 1.75 -15.48 15.19
CA VAL A 15 1.92 -15.25 13.75
C VAL A 15 0.61 -15.50 13.01
N LEU A 16 -0.10 -16.59 13.34
CA LEU A 16 -1.41 -16.88 12.77
C LEU A 16 -2.43 -15.76 13.06
N ARG A 17 -2.39 -15.16 14.25
CA ARG A 17 -3.21 -13.98 14.57
C ARG A 17 -2.86 -12.76 13.70
N LYS A 18 -1.56 -12.45 13.51
CA LYS A 18 -1.14 -11.38 12.59
C LYS A 18 -1.61 -11.63 11.16
N MET A 19 -1.63 -12.89 10.74
CA MET A 19 -2.13 -13.31 9.44
C MET A 19 -3.65 -13.15 9.33
N ALA A 20 -4.41 -13.46 10.39
CA ALA A 20 -5.84 -13.21 10.46
C ALA A 20 -6.16 -11.71 10.35
N LEU A 21 -5.44 -10.86 11.09
CA LEU A 21 -5.57 -9.40 10.99
C LEU A 21 -5.28 -8.85 9.58
N ALA A 22 -4.31 -9.44 8.88
CA ALA A 22 -3.97 -9.04 7.51
C ALA A 22 -5.14 -9.26 6.53
N ARG A 23 -6.05 -10.21 6.80
CA ARG A 23 -7.26 -10.45 5.99
C ARG A 23 -8.30 -9.35 6.15
N LEU A 24 -8.36 -8.71 7.32
CA LEU A 24 -9.37 -7.70 7.63
C LEU A 24 -9.15 -6.41 6.84
N CYS A 25 -7.90 -6.01 6.60
CA CYS A 25 -7.59 -4.73 5.97
C CYS A 25 -8.17 -4.59 4.54
N PRO A 26 -8.02 -5.59 3.64
CA PRO A 26 -8.71 -5.58 2.33
C PRO A 26 -10.23 -5.50 2.41
N GLU A 27 -10.83 -6.26 3.33
CA GLU A 27 -12.28 -6.30 3.53
C GLU A 27 -12.80 -4.94 3.99
N ILE A 28 -12.19 -4.35 5.02
CA ILE A 28 -12.51 -3.01 5.52
C ILE A 28 -12.40 -1.97 4.39
N ARG A 29 -11.30 -1.97 3.61
CA ARG A 29 -11.15 -1.04 2.47
C ARG A 29 -12.31 -1.14 1.48
N SER A 30 -12.77 -2.36 1.19
CA SER A 30 -13.87 -2.59 0.26
C SER A 30 -15.22 -2.09 0.79
N ILE A 31 -15.41 -2.09 2.11
CA ILE A 31 -16.63 -1.62 2.78
C ILE A 31 -16.67 -0.09 2.85
N VAL A 32 -15.56 0.57 3.22
CA VAL A 32 -15.57 2.01 3.53
C VAL A 32 -15.46 2.92 2.30
N ALA A 33 -14.74 2.47 1.25
CA ALA A 33 -14.44 3.33 0.09
C ALA A 33 -15.69 3.74 -0.73
N PRO A 34 -16.69 2.88 -0.98
CA PRO A 34 -17.85 3.24 -1.81
C PRO A 34 -18.71 4.37 -1.20
N THR A 35 -18.93 4.35 0.12
CA THR A 35 -19.76 5.36 0.80
C THR A 35 -19.12 6.74 0.69
N ILE A 36 -17.83 6.87 1.01
CA ILE A 36 -17.16 8.18 0.95
C ILE A 36 -17.01 8.68 -0.49
N ALA A 37 -16.77 7.79 -1.46
CA ALA A 37 -16.74 8.15 -2.87
C ALA A 37 -18.10 8.66 -3.36
N THR A 38 -19.19 8.07 -2.88
CA THR A 38 -20.55 8.53 -3.20
C THR A 38 -20.88 9.85 -2.52
N ALA A 39 -20.53 10.01 -1.24
CA ALA A 39 -20.67 11.28 -0.53
C ALA A 39 -19.93 12.42 -1.25
N ALA A 40 -18.69 12.18 -1.70
CA ALA A 40 -17.90 13.13 -2.47
C ALA A 40 -18.59 13.55 -3.76
N ARG A 41 -19.05 12.57 -4.57
CA ARG A 41 -19.80 12.84 -5.81
C ARG A 41 -21.08 13.61 -5.55
N ARG A 42 -21.87 13.24 -4.54
CA ARG A 42 -23.15 13.89 -4.24
C ARG A 42 -22.99 15.31 -3.70
N CYS A 43 -21.92 15.60 -2.97
CA CYS A 43 -21.61 16.98 -2.59
C CYS A 43 -21.09 17.82 -3.79
N ALA A 44 -20.40 17.19 -4.75
CA ALA A 44 -19.87 17.87 -5.93
C ALA A 44 -20.94 18.16 -7.00
N GLU A 45 -21.79 17.19 -7.27
CA GLU A 45 -22.64 17.12 -8.47
C GLU A 45 -24.08 16.65 -8.15
N GLY A 46 -24.40 16.45 -6.86
CA GLY A 46 -25.66 15.83 -6.46
C GLY A 46 -26.88 16.75 -6.59
N PRO A 47 -28.09 16.16 -6.48
CA PRO A 47 -29.37 16.87 -6.67
C PRO A 47 -29.79 17.78 -5.50
N GLY A 48 -28.94 17.89 -4.47
CA GLY A 48 -29.19 18.72 -3.28
C GLY A 48 -28.89 20.20 -3.51
N ALA A 49 -29.09 21.00 -2.47
CA ALA A 49 -28.68 22.39 -2.49
C ALA A 49 -27.14 22.53 -2.63
N PRO A 50 -26.64 23.43 -3.48
CA PRO A 50 -25.20 23.58 -3.70
C PRO A 50 -24.41 23.80 -2.40
N GLY A 51 -23.33 23.02 -2.23
CA GLY A 51 -22.45 23.10 -1.06
C GLY A 51 -22.91 22.26 0.15
N TRP A 52 -24.11 21.70 0.13
CA TRP A 52 -24.59 20.76 1.15
C TRP A 52 -24.49 19.32 0.68
N ILE A 53 -24.28 18.38 1.61
CA ILE A 53 -24.44 16.96 1.29
C ILE A 53 -25.92 16.58 1.34
N ASP A 54 -26.36 15.83 0.33
CA ASP A 54 -27.70 15.22 0.28
C ASP A 54 -27.55 13.76 -0.12
N MET A 55 -27.82 12.86 0.82
CA MET A 55 -27.81 11.41 0.65
C MET A 55 -29.23 10.84 0.79
N LYS A 56 -30.26 11.55 0.32
CA LYS A 56 -31.67 11.12 0.43
C LYS A 56 -32.09 10.23 -0.75
N PHE A 57 -31.50 9.04 -0.83
CA PHE A 57 -31.81 8.01 -1.83
C PHE A 57 -32.01 6.64 -1.13
N ASP A 58 -32.44 5.62 -1.86
CA ASP A 58 -32.50 4.25 -1.34
C ASP A 58 -31.20 3.50 -1.63
N PRO A 59 -30.46 2.99 -0.62
CA PRO A 59 -29.24 2.22 -0.87
C PRO A 59 -29.48 0.91 -1.62
N ALA A 60 -30.70 0.35 -1.60
CA ALA A 60 -31.02 -0.91 -2.26
C ALA A 60 -30.99 -0.76 -3.78
N ASP A 61 -31.63 0.27 -4.34
CA ASP A 61 -31.78 0.46 -5.79
C ASP A 61 -31.18 1.77 -6.35
N GLY A 62 -30.65 2.63 -5.47
CA GLY A 62 -30.03 3.91 -5.82
C GLY A 62 -31.02 5.01 -6.23
N ARG A 63 -32.33 4.78 -6.15
CA ARG A 63 -33.33 5.78 -6.55
C ARG A 63 -33.44 6.87 -5.51
N GLU A 64 -33.58 8.11 -5.97
CA GLU A 64 -33.89 9.24 -5.10
C GLU A 64 -35.22 8.97 -4.37
N ARG A 65 -35.24 9.21 -3.06
CA ARG A 65 -36.47 9.11 -2.29
C ARG A 65 -37.37 10.29 -2.65
N ASP A 66 -38.65 10.01 -2.86
CA ASP A 66 -39.61 10.96 -3.38
C ASP A 66 -39.99 12.03 -2.34
N ALA A 67 -40.45 13.19 -2.81
CA ALA A 67 -40.91 14.28 -1.94
C ALA A 67 -42.26 13.98 -1.24
N PHE A 68 -42.75 12.73 -1.28
CA PHE A 68 -44.04 12.35 -0.73
C PHE A 68 -44.09 12.50 0.79
N LEU A 69 -42.97 12.25 1.46
CA LEU A 69 -42.80 12.55 2.88
C LEU A 69 -41.99 13.84 3.04
N SER A 70 -42.49 14.76 3.88
CA SER A 70 -41.96 16.12 4.06
C SER A 70 -40.47 16.17 4.44
N PHE A 71 -39.95 15.08 4.99
CA PHE A 71 -38.57 14.92 5.42
C PHE A 71 -37.59 14.49 4.30
N TYR A 72 -38.08 14.05 3.12
CA TYR A 72 -37.22 13.78 1.94
C TYR A 72 -37.04 14.96 1.00
N ARG A 73 -37.70 16.10 1.29
CA ARG A 73 -37.62 17.27 0.42
C ARG A 73 -36.17 17.77 0.32
N LYS A 74 -35.75 18.15 -0.89
CA LYS A 74 -34.39 18.63 -1.19
C LYS A 74 -34.09 20.03 -0.64
N ASP A 75 -35.11 20.76 -0.19
CA ASP A 75 -34.98 22.02 0.56
C ASP A 75 -34.80 21.81 2.08
N ARG A 76 -34.58 20.57 2.53
CA ARG A 76 -34.26 20.23 3.92
C ARG A 76 -32.81 19.77 4.04
N VAL A 77 -32.03 20.51 4.81
CA VAL A 77 -30.64 20.21 5.15
C VAL A 77 -30.58 19.73 6.60
N TYR A 78 -30.10 18.51 6.83
CA TYR A 78 -29.95 17.97 8.17
C TYR A 78 -28.58 18.36 8.74
N GLY A 79 -28.54 19.31 9.68
CA GLY A 79 -27.29 19.94 10.15
C GLY A 79 -26.28 18.94 10.72
N TRP A 80 -26.76 17.98 11.52
CA TRP A 80 -25.92 16.95 12.11
C TRP A 80 -25.26 16.03 11.06
N ILE A 81 -25.95 15.77 9.94
CA ILE A 81 -25.41 14.99 8.82
C ILE A 81 -24.29 15.76 8.12
N GLN A 82 -24.38 17.09 8.04
CA GLN A 82 -23.32 17.93 7.48
C GLN A 82 -22.05 17.86 8.36
N GLY A 83 -22.21 17.94 9.68
CA GLY A 83 -21.10 17.78 10.64
C GLY A 83 -20.44 16.41 10.55
N ARG A 84 -21.25 15.34 10.54
CA ARG A 84 -20.81 13.95 10.38
C ARG A 84 -20.07 13.71 9.06
N ALA A 85 -20.60 14.23 7.95
CA ALA A 85 -19.96 14.13 6.64
C ALA A 85 -18.60 14.81 6.62
N LEU A 86 -18.49 16.00 7.23
CA LEU A 86 -17.25 16.75 7.27
C LEU A 86 -16.17 16.02 8.11
N GLU A 87 -16.55 15.46 9.26
CA GLU A 87 -15.67 14.61 10.06
C GLU A 87 -15.24 13.36 9.28
N SER A 88 -16.19 12.71 8.60
CA SER A 88 -15.91 11.53 7.78
C SER A 88 -14.94 11.83 6.63
N PHE A 89 -15.11 12.95 5.91
CA PHE A 89 -14.16 13.36 4.88
C PHE A 89 -12.75 13.53 5.43
N ALA A 90 -12.59 14.24 6.54
CA ALA A 90 -11.29 14.44 7.17
C ALA A 90 -10.64 13.10 7.56
N ALA A 91 -11.39 12.21 8.19
CA ALA A 91 -10.91 10.88 8.60
C ALA A 91 -10.51 10.01 7.40
N HIS A 92 -11.34 9.94 6.34
CA HIS A 92 -11.05 9.13 5.16
C HIS A 92 -9.89 9.68 4.33
N LEU A 93 -9.78 11.02 4.20
CA LEU A 93 -8.67 11.64 3.49
C LEU A 93 -7.34 11.38 4.22
N CYS A 94 -7.30 11.61 5.54
CA CYS A 94 -6.13 11.31 6.36
C CYS A 94 -5.72 9.83 6.25
N TRP A 95 -6.70 8.92 6.35
CA TRP A 95 -6.47 7.49 6.16
C TRP A 95 -5.91 7.17 4.77
N ALA A 96 -6.52 7.66 3.70
CA ALA A 96 -6.13 7.37 2.33
C ALA A 96 -4.75 7.93 1.96
N GLU A 97 -4.37 9.09 2.52
CA GLU A 97 -3.03 9.67 2.38
C GLU A 97 -1.95 8.83 3.08
N GLY A 98 -2.34 8.09 4.13
CA GLY A 98 -1.48 7.12 4.81
C GLY A 98 -1.29 5.80 4.05
N LEU A 99 -1.99 5.58 2.93
CA LEU A 99 -1.92 4.36 2.12
C LEU A 99 -1.06 4.55 0.86
N SER A 100 0.25 4.71 1.02
CA SER A 100 1.23 4.87 -0.08
C SER A 100 1.06 3.87 -1.23
N GLY A 101 0.63 2.63 -0.96
CA GLY A 101 0.45 1.60 -1.97
C GLY A 101 -0.95 1.46 -2.56
N HIS A 102 -1.97 2.16 -2.04
CA HIS A 102 -3.37 1.87 -2.36
C HIS A 102 -4.10 3.10 -2.92
N ARG A 103 -4.74 2.93 -4.08
CA ARG A 103 -5.77 3.87 -4.55
C ARG A 103 -7.15 3.35 -4.19
N VAL A 104 -7.78 3.95 -3.17
CA VAL A 104 -9.07 3.52 -2.61
C VAL A 104 -10.27 4.29 -3.16
N PHE A 105 -10.16 5.61 -3.32
CA PHE A 105 -11.15 6.49 -3.92
C PHE A 105 -10.47 7.74 -4.50
N ASP A 106 -11.21 8.57 -5.24
CA ASP A 106 -10.70 9.84 -5.77
C ASP A 106 -10.53 10.87 -4.62
N GLN A 107 -9.30 10.95 -4.10
CA GLN A 107 -8.94 11.88 -3.02
C GLN A 107 -9.08 13.35 -3.45
N GLY A 108 -8.87 13.66 -4.73
CA GLY A 108 -9.01 15.03 -5.25
C GLY A 108 -10.46 15.48 -5.23
N LEU A 109 -11.37 14.64 -5.70
CA LEU A 109 -12.81 14.90 -5.64
C LEU A 109 -13.31 15.00 -4.20
N ALA A 110 -12.89 14.06 -3.33
CA ALA A 110 -13.27 14.07 -1.92
C ALA A 110 -12.78 15.32 -1.19
N ARG A 111 -11.54 15.76 -1.43
CA ARG A 111 -11.00 17.00 -0.85
C ARG A 111 -11.77 18.23 -1.33
N ALA A 112 -12.08 18.30 -2.63
CA ALA A 112 -12.86 19.41 -3.17
C ALA A 112 -14.30 19.45 -2.61
N ALA A 113 -14.92 18.28 -2.40
CA ALA A 113 -16.23 18.16 -1.76
C ALA A 113 -16.19 18.61 -0.29
N ALA A 114 -15.22 18.12 0.48
CA ALA A 114 -15.04 18.49 1.87
C ALA A 114 -14.81 20.00 2.05
N GLU A 115 -13.99 20.60 1.19
CA GLU A 115 -13.73 22.04 1.18
C GLU A 115 -15.00 22.86 0.92
N ARG A 116 -15.82 22.45 -0.05
CA ARG A 116 -17.09 23.11 -0.34
C ARG A 116 -18.06 23.02 0.84
N LEU A 117 -18.19 21.83 1.44
CA LEU A 117 -19.05 21.62 2.60
C LEU A 117 -18.60 22.43 3.80
N TYR A 118 -17.29 22.44 4.08
CA TYR A 118 -16.67 23.23 5.13
C TYR A 118 -17.00 24.71 4.99
N ARG A 119 -16.71 25.30 3.83
CA ARG A 119 -17.01 26.72 3.57
C ARG A 119 -18.49 27.01 3.74
N LYS A 120 -19.35 26.14 3.22
CA LYS A 120 -20.80 26.30 3.34
C LYS A 120 -21.24 26.35 4.81
N ILE A 121 -20.75 25.43 5.65
CA ILE A 121 -21.01 25.41 7.09
C ILE A 121 -20.51 26.69 7.77
N MET A 122 -19.29 27.13 7.45
CA MET A 122 -18.69 28.33 8.06
C MET A 122 -19.47 29.60 7.68
N GLU A 123 -19.93 29.71 6.44
CA GLU A 123 -20.66 30.85 5.90
C GLU A 123 -22.12 30.94 6.38
N THR A 124 -22.75 29.82 6.73
CA THR A 124 -24.18 29.81 7.12
C THR A 124 -24.42 29.54 8.60
N CYS A 125 -23.59 28.68 9.21
CA CYS A 125 -23.84 28.16 10.56
C CYS A 125 -22.83 28.66 11.59
N PHE A 126 -21.60 29.00 11.21
CA PHE A 126 -20.56 29.45 12.16
C PHE A 126 -19.97 30.81 11.77
N LEU A 127 -20.86 31.81 11.70
CA LEU A 127 -20.52 33.19 11.37
C LEU A 127 -19.51 33.82 12.34
N PRO A 128 -18.65 34.75 11.88
CA PRO A 128 -17.71 35.46 12.73
C PRO A 128 -18.37 36.10 13.95
N GLY A 129 -17.72 36.00 15.12
CA GLY A 129 -18.20 36.58 16.38
C GLY A 129 -19.24 35.73 17.13
N VAL A 130 -19.75 34.65 16.53
CA VAL A 130 -20.66 33.71 17.22
C VAL A 130 -19.86 32.67 18.01
N ALA A 131 -20.22 32.47 19.28
CA ALA A 131 -19.53 31.56 20.20
C ALA A 131 -19.76 30.06 19.89
N VAL A 132 -20.97 29.68 19.47
CA VAL A 132 -21.37 28.31 19.11
C VAL A 132 -22.20 28.38 17.82
N PRO A 133 -22.05 27.44 16.85
CA PRO A 133 -22.79 27.50 15.60
C PRO A 133 -24.30 27.57 15.76
N SER A 134 -24.99 28.28 14.87
CA SER A 134 -26.46 28.35 14.80
C SER A 134 -27.12 27.12 14.18
N ALA A 135 -26.34 26.05 13.92
CA ALA A 135 -26.82 24.83 13.29
C ALA A 135 -27.94 24.17 14.11
N SER A 136 -28.98 23.73 13.42
CA SER A 136 -30.12 23.01 14.00
C SER A 136 -30.36 21.69 13.27
N PHE A 137 -31.12 20.79 13.89
CA PHE A 137 -31.39 19.46 13.34
C PHE A 137 -31.89 19.48 11.89
N VAL A 138 -32.83 20.37 11.56
CA VAL A 138 -33.30 20.63 10.18
C VAL A 138 -33.21 22.11 9.85
N MET A 139 -32.54 22.42 8.75
CA MET A 139 -32.33 23.77 8.22
C MET A 139 -32.79 23.87 6.78
N ASP A 140 -33.07 25.07 6.31
CA ASP A 140 -33.19 25.36 4.89
C ASP A 140 -31.79 25.50 4.24
N PRO A 141 -31.67 25.62 2.90
CA PRO A 141 -30.39 25.78 2.24
C PRO A 141 -29.58 27.03 2.63
N SER A 142 -30.20 28.03 3.26
CA SER A 142 -29.54 29.23 3.80
C SER A 142 -28.95 29.00 5.19
N GLY A 143 -29.28 27.88 5.84
CA GLY A 143 -28.88 27.56 7.22
C GLY A 143 -29.89 28.01 8.27
N ALA A 144 -31.05 28.55 7.86
CA ALA A 144 -32.09 28.95 8.80
C ALA A 144 -32.82 27.73 9.37
N PRO A 145 -33.12 27.69 10.69
CA PRO A 145 -33.79 26.56 11.32
C PRO A 145 -35.23 26.41 10.81
N LEU A 146 -35.64 25.17 10.54
CA LEU A 146 -36.99 24.82 10.04
C LEU A 146 -37.86 24.08 11.06
N GLY A 147 -37.33 23.82 12.26
CA GLY A 147 -38.02 23.12 13.34
C GLY A 147 -38.13 23.95 14.62
N ARG A 148 -38.26 23.27 15.77
CA ARG A 148 -38.34 23.90 17.08
C ARG A 148 -37.09 24.76 17.36
N GLY A 149 -37.29 26.04 17.65
CA GLY A 149 -36.24 26.91 18.14
C GLY A 149 -35.90 26.63 19.61
N PHE A 150 -34.61 26.60 19.94
CA PHE A 150 -34.14 26.60 21.31
C PHE A 150 -33.77 28.03 21.73
N GLY A 151 -33.89 28.34 23.03
CA GLY A 151 -33.61 29.69 23.54
C GLY A 151 -32.17 30.15 23.25
N PRO A 152 -31.89 31.47 23.30
CA PRO A 152 -30.54 31.99 23.07
C PRO A 152 -29.51 31.31 23.98
N GLY A 153 -28.40 30.86 23.39
CA GLY A 153 -27.31 30.20 24.12
C GLY A 153 -27.55 28.72 24.45
N ALA A 154 -28.66 28.12 24.00
CA ALA A 154 -28.86 26.68 24.11
C ALA A 154 -27.78 25.90 23.34
N THR A 155 -27.35 24.78 23.93
CA THR A 155 -26.44 23.84 23.29
C THR A 155 -27.19 22.58 22.86
N THR A 156 -26.91 22.05 21.67
CA THR A 156 -27.61 20.88 21.11
C THR A 156 -26.68 19.79 20.59
N LEU A 157 -27.21 18.58 20.45
CA LEU A 157 -26.49 17.47 19.81
C LEU A 157 -26.09 17.79 18.37
N THR A 158 -26.92 18.51 17.61
CA THR A 158 -26.55 18.94 16.25
C THR A 158 -25.29 19.83 16.25
N GLN A 159 -25.21 20.81 17.16
CA GLN A 159 -24.04 21.67 17.28
C GLN A 159 -22.79 20.87 17.66
N LEU A 160 -22.93 19.85 18.51
CA LEU A 160 -21.83 18.95 18.87
C LEU A 160 -21.27 18.23 17.63
N PHE A 161 -22.12 17.66 16.78
CA PHE A 161 -21.68 17.02 15.52
C PHE A 161 -21.04 18.01 14.53
N VAL A 162 -21.64 19.19 14.36
CA VAL A 162 -21.11 20.22 13.46
C VAL A 162 -19.74 20.70 13.92
N LEU A 163 -19.56 20.98 15.21
CA LEU A 163 -18.28 21.42 15.76
C LEU A 163 -17.19 20.35 15.66
N ARG A 164 -17.53 19.08 15.87
CA ARG A 164 -16.60 17.97 15.64
C ARG A 164 -16.14 17.93 14.18
N GLY A 165 -17.09 18.02 13.23
CA GLY A 165 -16.77 18.08 11.80
C GLY A 165 -15.87 19.25 11.43
N ILE A 166 -16.18 20.46 11.91
CA ILE A 166 -15.36 21.66 11.67
C ILE A 166 -13.95 21.46 12.24
N LEU A 167 -13.83 21.02 13.50
CA LEU A 167 -12.53 20.81 14.13
C LEU A 167 -11.70 19.76 13.37
N ALA A 168 -12.28 18.61 13.05
CA ALA A 168 -11.61 17.55 12.32
C ALA A 168 -11.08 18.02 10.96
N TYR A 169 -11.93 18.68 10.16
CA TYR A 169 -11.51 19.15 8.83
C TYR A 169 -10.58 20.36 8.89
N ALA A 170 -10.81 21.34 9.75
CA ALA A 170 -9.91 22.49 9.91
C ALA A 170 -8.50 22.05 10.35
N SER A 171 -8.41 21.06 11.24
CA SER A 171 -7.14 20.45 11.62
C SER A 171 -6.47 19.72 10.45
N TYR A 172 -7.23 18.94 9.67
CA TYR A 172 -6.71 18.23 8.49
C TYR A 172 -6.25 19.20 7.38
N ALA A 173 -7.05 20.21 7.05
CA ALA A 173 -6.80 21.13 5.94
C ALA A 173 -5.77 22.22 6.27
N GLY A 174 -5.35 22.33 7.54
CA GLY A 174 -4.36 23.33 7.97
C GLY A 174 -4.94 24.72 8.19
N TYR A 175 -6.13 24.83 8.78
CA TYR A 175 -6.79 26.09 9.18
C TYR A 175 -6.71 26.29 10.71
N PRO A 176 -5.56 26.75 11.25
CA PRO A 176 -5.31 26.74 12.69
C PRO A 176 -6.23 27.69 13.49
N GLU A 177 -6.63 28.83 12.92
CA GLU A 177 -7.52 29.79 13.59
C GLU A 177 -8.93 29.23 13.75
N ASP A 178 -9.47 28.64 12.68
CA ASP A 178 -10.78 28.01 12.71
C ASP A 178 -10.79 26.75 13.57
N ALA A 179 -9.71 25.96 13.55
CA ALA A 179 -9.54 24.82 14.44
C ALA A 179 -9.55 25.25 15.92
N ALA A 180 -8.81 26.31 16.27
CA ALA A 180 -8.78 26.83 17.63
C ALA A 180 -10.16 27.36 18.08
N ARG A 181 -10.85 28.08 17.19
CA ARG A 181 -12.21 28.60 17.43
C ARG A 181 -13.22 27.48 17.60
N ALA A 182 -13.20 26.47 16.72
CA ALA A 182 -14.07 25.30 16.83
C ALA A 182 -13.77 24.51 18.10
N ALA A 183 -12.50 24.35 18.49
CA ALA A 183 -12.13 23.69 19.74
C ALA A 183 -12.66 24.43 20.98
N ALA A 184 -12.60 25.77 21.01
CA ALA A 184 -13.17 26.55 22.11
C ALA A 184 -14.68 26.36 22.22
N ALA A 185 -15.41 26.46 21.10
CA ALA A 185 -16.85 26.24 21.05
C ALA A 185 -17.23 24.79 21.43
N LEU A 186 -16.43 23.81 20.98
CA LEU A 186 -16.64 22.39 21.27
C LEU A 186 -16.49 22.09 22.76
N ARG A 187 -15.52 22.70 23.44
CA ARG A 187 -15.40 22.60 24.92
C ARG A 187 -16.66 23.13 25.62
N THR A 188 -17.23 24.24 25.16
CA THR A 188 -18.49 24.78 25.73
C THR A 188 -19.63 23.76 25.63
N VAL A 189 -19.80 23.13 24.47
CA VAL A 189 -20.86 22.13 24.25
C VAL A 189 -20.58 20.83 25.03
N VAL A 190 -19.33 20.37 25.10
CA VAL A 190 -18.92 19.21 25.92
C VAL A 190 -19.17 19.46 27.40
N ASP A 191 -18.81 20.64 27.91
CA ASP A 191 -19.02 20.99 29.31
C ASP A 191 -20.54 21.08 29.62
N ALA A 192 -21.36 21.53 28.67
CA ALA A 192 -22.82 21.48 28.80
C ALA A 192 -23.36 20.04 28.78
N ALA A 193 -22.82 19.16 27.93
CA ALA A 193 -23.20 17.75 27.92
C ALA A 193 -22.86 17.05 29.24
N LEU A 194 -21.70 17.34 29.83
CA LEU A 194 -21.31 16.83 31.16
C LEU A 194 -22.29 17.27 32.27
N ARG A 195 -22.84 18.49 32.17
CA ARG A 195 -23.85 18.97 33.12
C ARG A 195 -25.28 18.46 32.82
N GLY A 196 -25.47 17.73 31.72
CA GLY A 196 -26.80 17.31 31.25
C GLY A 196 -27.64 18.46 30.69
N GLU A 197 -26.99 19.54 30.25
CA GLU A 197 -27.61 20.76 29.69
C GLU A 197 -27.61 20.76 28.15
N CYS A 198 -26.89 19.84 27.51
CA CYS A 198 -26.91 19.67 26.05
C CYS A 198 -28.20 18.98 25.61
N LEU A 199 -29.00 19.66 24.80
CA LEU A 199 -30.35 19.22 24.41
C LEU A 199 -30.31 18.25 23.22
N ASP A 200 -31.08 17.15 23.31
CA ASP A 200 -31.39 16.31 22.14
C ASP A 200 -32.41 17.04 21.26
N ASP A 201 -31.91 17.65 20.18
CA ASP A 201 -32.72 18.33 19.17
C ASP A 201 -33.15 17.41 18.01
N GLN A 202 -32.85 16.11 18.08
CA GLN A 202 -33.13 15.16 17.01
C GLN A 202 -34.60 14.75 16.99
N MET A 203 -35.18 14.77 15.79
CA MET A 203 -36.51 14.17 15.58
C MET A 203 -36.40 12.64 15.57
N LYS A 204 -37.30 11.95 16.27
CA LYS A 204 -37.45 10.50 16.14
C LYS A 204 -38.41 10.18 14.98
N PHE A 205 -38.10 9.13 14.23
CA PHE A 205 -38.88 8.69 13.07
C PHE A 205 -39.47 7.29 13.36
N ASP A 206 -40.28 7.16 14.41
CA ASP A 206 -40.93 5.91 14.80
C ASP A 206 -42.35 5.79 14.21
N GLY A 207 -42.54 4.84 13.30
CA GLY A 207 -43.83 4.69 12.61
C GLY A 207 -44.10 5.83 11.62
N PHE A 208 -45.18 5.71 10.85
CA PHE A 208 -45.53 6.63 9.76
C PHE A 208 -45.98 8.03 10.26
N GLY A 209 -45.05 8.79 10.86
CA GLY A 209 -45.17 10.24 11.13
C GLY A 209 -45.49 10.61 12.59
N GLY A 210 -44.68 11.50 13.15
CA GLY A 210 -44.98 12.22 14.40
C GLY A 210 -43.73 12.83 15.06
N GLU A 211 -43.74 14.14 15.30
CA GLU A 211 -42.74 14.83 16.12
C GLU A 211 -42.96 14.48 17.61
N SER A 212 -42.05 13.72 18.22
CA SER A 212 -42.07 13.43 19.66
C SER A 212 -40.78 13.95 20.31
N TYR A 213 -40.93 14.92 21.22
CA TYR A 213 -39.86 15.48 22.04
C TYR A 213 -40.22 15.26 23.51
N ASP A 214 -39.81 14.14 24.10
CA ASP A 214 -40.10 13.85 25.50
C ASP A 214 -39.10 14.57 26.43
N GLN A 215 -39.54 15.64 27.09
CA GLN A 215 -38.72 16.40 28.03
C GLN A 215 -38.47 15.67 29.37
N GLU A 216 -39.19 14.58 29.65
CA GLU A 216 -39.02 13.78 30.88
C GLU A 216 -37.95 12.69 30.73
N ARG A 217 -37.49 12.42 29.50
CA ARG A 217 -36.47 11.42 29.17
C ARG A 217 -35.08 12.06 29.13
N ARG A 218 -34.18 11.65 30.04
CA ARG A 218 -32.77 12.10 30.05
C ARG A 218 -31.85 10.97 29.64
N GLY A 219 -31.41 10.96 28.39
CA GLY A 219 -30.43 10.00 27.87
C GLY A 219 -28.97 10.39 28.15
N TYR A 220 -28.05 9.57 27.65
CA TYR A 220 -26.60 9.75 27.79
C TYR A 220 -25.86 10.05 26.47
N GLU A 221 -26.62 10.30 25.38
CA GLU A 221 -26.08 10.49 24.04
C GLU A 221 -25.11 11.68 23.97
N GLY A 222 -25.41 12.77 24.68
CA GLY A 222 -24.53 13.94 24.74
C GLY A 222 -23.16 13.61 25.32
N GLN A 223 -23.11 12.85 26.42
CA GLN A 223 -21.87 12.40 27.06
C GLN A 223 -21.13 11.40 26.15
N MET A 224 -21.85 10.46 25.54
CA MET A 224 -21.27 9.47 24.62
C MET A 224 -20.59 10.13 23.41
N ILE A 225 -21.30 11.04 22.72
CA ILE A 225 -20.76 11.76 21.55
C ILE A 225 -19.60 12.68 21.97
N SER A 226 -19.65 13.21 23.19
CA SER A 226 -18.58 14.05 23.75
C SER A 226 -17.27 13.30 24.00
N ILE A 227 -17.28 11.96 24.10
CA ILE A 227 -16.03 11.17 24.17
C ILE A 227 -15.22 11.35 22.89
N GLY A 228 -15.86 11.21 21.72
CA GLY A 228 -15.21 11.47 20.42
C GLY A 228 -14.82 12.94 20.23
N ALA A 229 -15.61 13.89 20.76
CA ALA A 229 -15.22 15.29 20.78
C ALA A 229 -13.95 15.54 21.62
N CYS A 230 -13.86 14.92 22.80
CA CYS A 230 -12.68 15.01 23.66
C CYS A 230 -11.44 14.40 23.00
N GLU A 231 -11.60 13.37 22.16
CA GLU A 231 -10.50 12.82 21.37
C GLU A 231 -9.94 13.84 20.37
N LEU A 232 -10.81 14.50 19.59
CA LEU A 232 -10.40 15.56 18.65
C LEU A 232 -9.76 16.75 19.38
N LEU A 233 -10.34 17.16 20.50
CA LEU A 233 -9.79 18.23 21.34
C LEU A 233 -8.40 17.86 21.86
N LEU A 234 -8.23 16.63 22.36
CA LEU A 234 -6.94 16.16 22.87
C LEU A 234 -5.88 16.11 21.77
N ALA A 235 -6.23 15.63 20.59
CA ALA A 235 -5.34 15.61 19.42
C ALA A 235 -4.91 17.02 18.99
N GLN A 236 -5.80 18.00 19.10
CA GLN A 236 -5.52 19.40 18.75
C GLN A 236 -4.69 20.12 19.82
N SER A 237 -5.01 19.92 21.10
CA SER A 237 -4.50 20.75 22.20
C SER A 237 -3.31 20.14 22.94
N GLY A 238 -3.21 18.80 22.98
CA GLY A 238 -2.32 18.10 23.90
C GLY A 238 -2.60 18.42 25.37
N SER A 239 -3.81 18.88 25.72
CA SER A 239 -4.14 19.35 27.07
C SER A 239 -4.58 18.21 28.00
N PRO A 240 -3.99 18.10 29.21
CA PRO A 240 -4.48 17.20 30.26
C PRO A 240 -5.94 17.48 30.66
N GLU A 241 -6.43 18.71 30.49
CA GLU A 241 -7.82 19.04 30.81
C GLU A 241 -8.81 18.38 29.84
N ASP A 242 -8.45 18.29 28.56
CA ASP A 242 -9.27 17.61 27.55
C ASP A 242 -9.23 16.09 27.76
N ALA A 243 -8.09 15.55 28.20
CA ALA A 243 -8.00 14.17 28.67
C ALA A 243 -8.91 13.91 29.89
N ALA A 244 -8.94 14.84 30.84
CA ALA A 244 -9.81 14.74 32.01
C ALA A 244 -11.30 14.88 31.65
N ARG A 245 -11.67 15.76 30.69
CA ARG A 245 -13.04 15.89 30.18
C ARG A 245 -13.54 14.58 29.60
N GLY A 246 -12.75 13.92 28.75
CA GLY A 246 -13.16 12.66 28.14
C GLY A 246 -13.34 11.54 29.17
N LEU A 247 -12.45 11.43 30.16
CA LEU A 247 -12.62 10.45 31.24
C LEU A 247 -13.86 10.75 32.10
N ARG A 248 -14.17 12.03 32.38
CA ARG A 248 -15.41 12.40 33.07
C ARG A 248 -16.66 12.03 32.27
N CYS A 249 -16.63 12.14 30.94
CA CYS A 249 -17.75 11.68 30.11
C CYS A 249 -18.00 10.18 30.28
N VAL A 250 -16.92 9.38 30.37
CA VAL A 250 -17.04 7.93 30.62
C VAL A 250 -17.58 7.65 32.02
N SER A 251 -17.00 8.26 33.05
CA SER A 251 -17.41 8.07 34.45
C SER A 251 -18.87 8.47 34.67
N GLU A 252 -19.30 9.64 34.16
CA GLU A 252 -20.68 10.13 34.34
C GLU A 252 -21.74 9.15 33.79
N VAL A 253 -21.45 8.51 32.66
CA VAL A 253 -22.35 7.50 32.10
C VAL A 253 -22.37 6.24 32.98
N LEU A 254 -21.19 5.76 33.39
CA LEU A 254 -21.10 4.57 34.24
C LEU A 254 -21.73 4.79 35.62
N ASP A 255 -21.55 5.95 36.23
CA ASP A 255 -22.03 6.25 37.58
C ASP A 255 -23.56 6.34 37.64
N ARG A 256 -24.21 6.73 36.54
CA ARG A 256 -25.65 7.05 36.51
C ARG A 256 -26.50 6.07 35.72
N PHE A 257 -25.95 5.47 34.66
CA PHE A 257 -26.70 4.64 33.73
C PHE A 257 -26.31 3.16 33.81
N LEU A 258 -25.21 2.80 34.47
CA LEU A 258 -24.82 1.39 34.64
C LEU A 258 -25.65 0.74 35.74
N LEU A 259 -26.39 -0.30 35.39
CA LEU A 259 -27.11 -1.14 36.34
C LEU A 259 -26.72 -2.60 36.16
N ARG A 260 -26.80 -3.39 37.24
CA ARG A 260 -26.60 -4.84 37.17
C ARG A 260 -27.96 -5.54 37.07
N GLY A 261 -28.11 -6.39 36.07
CA GLY A 261 -29.24 -7.29 35.94
C GLY A 261 -29.27 -8.34 37.06
N LYS A 262 -30.31 -9.18 37.06
CA LYS A 262 -30.52 -10.20 38.12
C LYS A 262 -29.38 -11.21 38.24
N ASP A 263 -28.68 -11.48 37.15
CA ASP A 263 -27.52 -12.37 37.05
C ASP A 263 -26.18 -11.65 37.34
N GLY A 264 -26.23 -10.37 37.71
CA GLY A 264 -25.03 -9.54 37.93
C GLY A 264 -24.41 -8.94 36.66
N GLN A 265 -24.94 -9.26 35.47
CA GLN A 265 -24.50 -8.71 34.19
C GLN A 265 -24.77 -7.20 34.14
N PRO A 266 -23.75 -6.36 33.93
CA PRO A 266 -23.96 -4.93 33.78
C PRO A 266 -24.57 -4.57 32.42
N PHE A 267 -25.50 -3.62 32.43
CA PHE A 267 -26.11 -2.97 31.27
C PHE A 267 -26.13 -1.46 31.47
N ILE A 268 -26.02 -0.71 30.36
CA ILE A 268 -26.23 0.75 30.35
C ILE A 268 -27.66 1.00 29.89
N ILE A 269 -28.50 1.56 30.76
CA ILE A 269 -29.91 1.84 30.44
C ILE A 269 -30.03 3.08 29.56
N ASP A 270 -31.08 3.12 28.75
CA ASP A 270 -31.27 4.18 27.74
C ASP A 270 -31.45 5.58 28.33
N ALA A 271 -32.13 5.68 29.47
CA ALA A 271 -32.54 6.97 30.01
C ALA A 271 -32.84 6.94 31.51
N LEU A 272 -32.77 8.12 32.11
CA LEU A 272 -33.25 8.43 33.43
C LEU A 272 -34.57 9.20 33.36
N ASP A 273 -35.38 9.08 34.41
CA ASP A 273 -36.58 9.88 34.61
C ASP A 273 -36.26 11.31 35.08
N GLY A 274 -37.28 12.16 35.18
CA GLY A 274 -37.13 13.54 35.66
C GLY A 274 -36.58 13.69 37.08
N ARG A 275 -36.54 12.61 37.89
CA ARG A 275 -35.97 12.57 39.25
C ARG A 275 -34.54 12.01 39.27
N GLY A 276 -34.01 11.59 38.12
CA GLY A 276 -32.67 11.01 37.99
C GLY A 276 -32.61 9.51 38.30
N GLY A 277 -33.75 8.83 38.45
CA GLY A 277 -33.82 7.37 38.60
C GLY A 277 -33.92 6.66 37.24
N PRO A 278 -33.76 5.33 37.20
CA PRO A 278 -33.91 4.54 35.96
C PRO A 278 -35.30 4.69 35.33
N LEU A 279 -35.37 5.13 34.07
CA LEU A 279 -36.65 5.28 33.37
C LEU A 279 -37.25 3.90 33.05
N ARG A 280 -38.52 3.69 33.43
CA ARG A 280 -39.28 2.48 33.09
C ARG A 280 -40.48 2.80 32.23
N GLU A 281 -40.42 2.35 30.98
CA GLU A 281 -41.49 2.52 30.00
C GLU A 281 -42.34 1.24 29.96
N GLY A 282 -43.61 1.31 30.35
CA GLY A 282 -44.46 0.11 30.44
C GLY A 282 -43.93 -0.93 31.44
N GLY A 283 -43.24 -0.49 32.49
CA GLY A 283 -42.62 -1.35 33.51
C GLY A 283 -41.29 -1.98 33.09
N ARG A 284 -40.87 -1.82 31.84
CA ARG A 284 -39.63 -2.40 31.29
C ARG A 284 -38.46 -1.43 31.39
N LEU A 285 -37.27 -1.98 31.61
CA LEU A 285 -36.03 -1.22 31.72
C LEU A 285 -35.27 -1.32 30.40
N ARG A 286 -35.48 -0.32 29.53
CA ARG A 286 -34.99 -0.37 28.14
C ARG A 286 -33.47 -0.17 28.06
N VAL A 287 -32.83 -1.01 27.26
CA VAL A 287 -31.43 -0.88 26.84
C VAL A 287 -31.40 -0.91 25.31
N ASN A 288 -30.60 -0.03 24.71
CA ASN A 288 -30.17 -0.08 23.33
C ASN A 288 -28.78 -0.72 23.28
N PRO A 289 -28.69 -2.03 22.95
CA PRO A 289 -27.41 -2.72 22.91
C PRO A 289 -26.41 -2.06 21.97
N GLY A 290 -26.87 -1.49 20.85
CA GLY A 290 -26.02 -0.77 19.90
C GLY A 290 -25.36 0.46 20.53
N HIS A 291 -26.12 1.33 21.23
CA HIS A 291 -25.55 2.53 21.86
C HIS A 291 -24.60 2.15 23.01
N ALA A 292 -24.92 1.11 23.78
CA ALA A 292 -24.05 0.63 24.84
C ALA A 292 -22.71 0.12 24.28
N ILE A 293 -22.76 -0.64 23.17
CA ILE A 293 -21.56 -1.12 22.47
C ILE A 293 -20.76 0.04 21.85
N GLU A 294 -21.44 1.03 21.25
CA GLU A 294 -20.81 2.24 20.72
C GLU A 294 -20.06 3.01 21.82
N PHE A 295 -20.73 3.27 22.94
CA PHE A 295 -20.14 3.92 24.11
C PHE A 295 -18.88 3.19 24.60
N VAL A 296 -18.93 1.85 24.69
CA VAL A 296 -17.76 1.06 25.07
C VAL A 296 -16.60 1.25 24.10
N GLY A 297 -16.87 1.18 22.80
CA GLY A 297 -15.85 1.38 21.76
C GLY A 297 -15.19 2.76 21.86
N LEU A 298 -16.00 3.83 21.93
CA LEU A 298 -15.52 5.20 22.06
C LEU A 298 -14.70 5.41 23.34
N ALA A 299 -15.17 4.87 24.47
CA ALA A 299 -14.47 4.97 25.75
C ALA A 299 -13.10 4.27 25.71
N LEU A 300 -13.04 3.03 25.22
CA LEU A 300 -11.80 2.27 25.13
C LEU A 300 -10.82 2.91 24.14
N GLN A 301 -11.30 3.38 22.99
CA GLN A 301 -10.53 4.12 22.00
C GLN A 301 -9.90 5.37 22.61
N PHE A 302 -10.72 6.22 23.23
CA PHE A 302 -10.26 7.44 23.88
C PHE A 302 -9.17 7.14 24.91
N MET A 303 -9.41 6.16 25.80
CA MET A 303 -8.45 5.77 26.83
C MET A 303 -7.13 5.25 26.21
N ARG A 304 -7.20 4.46 25.14
CA ARG A 304 -6.01 3.94 24.43
C ARG A 304 -5.23 5.05 23.74
N ARG A 305 -5.90 5.96 23.04
CA ARG A 305 -5.27 7.07 22.32
C ARG A 305 -4.66 8.09 23.29
N ALA A 306 -5.35 8.44 24.36
CA ALA A 306 -4.80 9.30 25.42
C ALA A 306 -3.51 8.71 26.03
N ALA A 307 -3.51 7.40 26.33
CA ALA A 307 -2.31 6.71 26.83
C ALA A 307 -1.14 6.76 25.82
N ARG A 308 -1.41 6.59 24.52
CA ARG A 308 -0.38 6.70 23.46
C ARG A 308 0.22 8.11 23.34
N MET A 309 -0.55 9.14 23.68
CA MET A 309 -0.08 10.53 23.74
C MET A 309 0.67 10.86 25.04
N GLY A 310 0.90 9.86 25.92
CA GLY A 310 1.64 10.03 27.16
C GLY A 310 0.79 10.49 28.36
N PHE A 311 -0.54 10.53 28.24
CA PHE A 311 -1.41 10.85 29.36
C PHE A 311 -1.66 9.62 30.22
N ASP A 312 -1.05 9.60 31.40
CA ASP A 312 -1.39 8.64 32.44
C ASP A 312 -2.73 9.00 33.09
N LEU A 313 -3.78 8.28 32.70
CA LEU A 313 -5.13 8.45 33.24
C LEU A 313 -5.22 8.10 34.74
N SER A 314 -4.23 7.39 35.30
CA SER A 314 -4.14 7.12 36.73
C SER A 314 -3.47 8.25 37.53
N GLY A 315 -2.77 9.17 36.85
CA GLY A 315 -1.98 10.22 37.49
C GLY A 315 -0.95 9.69 38.51
N GLY A 316 -0.44 8.46 38.31
CA GLY A 316 0.47 7.78 39.22
C GLY A 316 -0.14 7.28 40.53
N SER A 317 -1.47 7.38 40.72
CA SER A 317 -2.14 6.99 41.96
C SER A 317 -2.65 5.53 41.90
N PRO A 318 -2.28 4.65 42.85
CA PRO A 318 -2.79 3.28 42.92
C PRO A 318 -4.32 3.20 42.99
N GLY A 319 -4.96 4.13 43.70
CA GLY A 319 -6.42 4.17 43.81
C GLY A 319 -7.08 4.50 42.47
N ARG A 320 -6.55 5.48 41.74
CA ARG A 320 -7.04 5.84 40.42
C ARG A 320 -6.76 4.75 39.38
N ALA A 321 -5.62 4.06 39.50
CA ALA A 321 -5.31 2.90 38.66
C ALA A 321 -6.33 1.76 38.85
N ALA A 322 -6.75 1.50 40.10
CA ALA A 322 -7.80 0.53 40.39
C ALA A 322 -9.15 0.94 39.80
N GLU A 323 -9.54 2.22 39.91
CA GLU A 323 -10.75 2.76 39.30
C GLU A 323 -10.75 2.61 37.77
N ILE A 324 -9.63 2.94 37.11
CA ILE A 324 -9.47 2.76 35.66
C ILE A 324 -9.58 1.29 35.26
N ALA A 325 -9.04 0.37 36.06
CA ALA A 325 -9.17 -1.07 35.83
C ALA A 325 -10.63 -1.53 35.98
N GLU A 326 -11.36 -1.03 36.98
CA GLU A 326 -12.78 -1.32 37.18
C GLU A 326 -13.63 -0.78 36.02
N ILE A 327 -13.38 0.45 35.57
CA ILE A 327 -14.01 1.04 34.37
C ILE A 327 -13.82 0.10 33.18
N LYS A 328 -12.58 -0.31 32.88
CA LYS A 328 -12.30 -1.23 31.76
C LYS A 328 -13.00 -2.58 31.90
N ALA A 329 -13.09 -3.12 33.12
CA ALA A 329 -13.79 -4.37 33.39
C ALA A 329 -15.30 -4.25 33.15
N ASN A 330 -15.93 -3.16 33.63
CA ASN A 330 -17.34 -2.87 33.39
C ASN A 330 -17.63 -2.65 31.90
N LEU A 331 -16.80 -1.86 31.21
CA LEU A 331 -16.92 -1.65 29.75
C LEU A 331 -16.87 -2.96 28.97
N LYS A 332 -15.88 -3.83 29.27
CA LYS A 332 -15.78 -5.17 28.68
C LYS A 332 -17.02 -6.01 28.95
N ALA A 333 -17.51 -6.03 30.20
CA ALA A 333 -18.68 -6.80 30.57
C ALA A 333 -19.95 -6.30 29.85
N VAL A 334 -20.15 -4.98 29.76
CA VAL A 334 -21.27 -4.35 29.04
C VAL A 334 -21.26 -4.75 27.57
N ALA A 335 -20.12 -4.63 26.88
CA ALA A 335 -20.03 -4.99 25.47
C ALA A 335 -20.39 -6.46 25.22
N LEU A 336 -19.81 -7.38 25.99
CA LEU A 336 -20.08 -8.82 25.85
C LEU A 336 -21.52 -9.21 26.24
N GLY A 337 -22.10 -8.51 27.22
CA GLY A 337 -23.50 -8.70 27.63
C GLY A 337 -24.49 -8.23 26.58
N CYS A 338 -24.28 -7.02 26.07
CA CYS A 338 -25.10 -6.41 25.02
C CYS A 338 -24.97 -7.17 23.70
N ASP A 339 -23.77 -7.60 23.33
CA ASP A 339 -23.52 -8.45 22.17
C ASP A 339 -24.32 -9.75 22.28
N ARG A 340 -24.22 -10.46 23.41
CA ARG A 340 -24.94 -11.72 23.63
C ARG A 340 -26.46 -11.56 23.65
N ALA A 341 -26.98 -10.56 24.37
CA ALA A 341 -28.42 -10.39 24.57
C ALA A 341 -29.12 -9.69 23.38
N GLY A 342 -28.40 -8.82 22.68
CA GLY A 342 -28.93 -8.01 21.59
C GLY A 342 -28.77 -8.61 20.20
N ARG A 343 -28.17 -9.79 20.05
CA ARG A 343 -27.85 -10.35 18.73
C ARG A 343 -29.07 -10.97 18.04
N ALA A 344 -29.33 -10.56 16.81
CA ALA A 344 -30.27 -11.21 15.91
C ALA A 344 -29.64 -12.43 15.22
N PRO A 345 -30.44 -13.38 14.69
CA PRO A 345 -29.94 -14.59 14.01
C PRO A 345 -29.00 -14.34 12.83
N HIS A 346 -29.17 -13.21 12.13
CA HIS A 346 -28.31 -12.80 11.01
C HIS A 346 -27.02 -12.08 11.44
N GLY A 347 -26.80 -11.93 12.75
CA GLY A 347 -25.58 -11.35 13.33
C GLY A 347 -25.67 -9.85 13.63
N GLY A 348 -26.70 -9.15 13.15
CA GLY A 348 -26.96 -7.74 13.50
C GLY A 348 -27.41 -7.56 14.95
N ILE A 349 -27.45 -6.31 15.42
CA ILE A 349 -27.83 -5.98 16.80
C ILE A 349 -29.22 -5.33 16.81
N VAL A 350 -30.12 -5.84 17.65
CA VAL A 350 -31.48 -5.31 17.79
C VAL A 350 -31.49 -3.92 18.44
N ARG A 351 -32.51 -3.12 18.12
CA ARG A 351 -32.63 -1.73 18.55
C ARG A 351 -32.87 -1.58 20.05
N SER A 352 -33.60 -2.50 20.67
CA SER A 352 -33.77 -2.50 22.13
C SER A 352 -34.15 -3.85 22.73
N ILE A 353 -33.70 -4.05 23.97
CA ILE A 353 -34.02 -5.17 24.86
C ILE A 353 -34.47 -4.64 26.23
N ASP A 354 -35.09 -5.51 27.02
CA ASP A 354 -35.35 -5.29 28.44
C ASP A 354 -34.17 -5.82 29.28
N ALA A 355 -33.53 -4.96 30.08
CA ALA A 355 -32.36 -5.31 30.88
C ALA A 355 -32.62 -6.43 31.90
N GLU A 356 -33.87 -6.60 32.35
CA GLU A 356 -34.21 -7.55 33.41
C GLU A 356 -34.61 -8.94 32.89
N THR A 357 -35.29 -9.00 31.75
CA THR A 357 -35.77 -10.25 31.15
C THR A 357 -34.97 -10.68 29.92
N LEU A 358 -34.17 -9.78 29.35
CA LEU A 358 -33.47 -9.94 28.07
C LEU A 358 -34.42 -10.15 26.88
N GLU A 359 -35.71 -9.88 27.04
CA GLU A 359 -36.67 -9.91 25.94
C GLU A 359 -36.37 -8.79 24.93
N VAL A 360 -36.42 -9.13 23.65
CA VAL A 360 -36.29 -8.15 22.56
C VAL A 360 -37.54 -7.29 22.53
N LEU A 361 -37.37 -5.98 22.76
CA LEU A 361 -38.47 -5.00 22.75
C LEU A 361 -38.67 -4.40 21.34
N ASN A 362 -37.57 -4.20 20.60
CA ASN A 362 -37.60 -3.78 19.21
C ASN A 362 -36.54 -4.56 18.42
N GLY A 363 -37.02 -5.49 17.59
CA GLY A 363 -36.17 -6.40 16.81
C GLY A 363 -35.59 -5.82 15.52
N THR A 364 -35.82 -4.55 15.20
CA THR A 364 -35.14 -3.91 14.06
C THR A 364 -33.65 -3.79 14.33
N CYS A 365 -32.82 -4.02 13.32
CA CYS A 365 -31.36 -3.96 13.41
C CYS A 365 -30.84 -2.81 12.55
N PRO A 366 -30.50 -1.67 13.15
CA PRO A 366 -29.91 -0.56 12.41
C PRO A 366 -28.43 -0.83 12.14
N TRP A 367 -28.00 -0.56 10.91
CA TRP A 367 -26.66 -0.84 10.39
C TRP A 367 -25.50 -0.36 11.29
N TRP A 368 -25.57 0.85 11.82
CA TRP A 368 -24.50 1.51 12.58
C TRP A 368 -24.02 0.64 13.73
N SER A 369 -24.93 -0.09 14.39
CA SER A 369 -24.61 -0.93 15.54
C SER A 369 -23.58 -2.02 15.20
N SER A 370 -23.63 -2.61 14.00
CA SER A 370 -22.67 -3.62 13.56
C SER A 370 -21.29 -3.03 13.25
N PHE A 371 -21.22 -1.80 12.73
CA PHE A 371 -19.95 -1.10 12.51
C PHE A 371 -19.29 -0.73 13.84
N GLU A 372 -20.10 -0.27 14.80
CA GLU A 372 -19.62 0.06 16.14
C GLU A 372 -19.21 -1.17 16.94
N ALA A 373 -19.92 -2.29 16.78
CA ALA A 373 -19.50 -3.56 17.34
C ALA A 373 -18.15 -4.02 16.77
N ALA A 374 -17.93 -3.93 15.45
CA ALA A 374 -16.63 -4.24 14.86
C ALA A 374 -15.48 -3.41 15.46
N ARG A 375 -15.67 -2.08 15.60
CA ARG A 375 -14.70 -1.20 16.30
C ARG A 375 -14.50 -1.64 17.75
N THR A 376 -15.57 -1.85 18.49
CA THR A 376 -15.51 -2.19 19.92
C THR A 376 -14.77 -3.50 20.17
N PHE A 377 -15.02 -4.54 19.36
CA PHE A 377 -14.24 -5.77 19.46
C PHE A 377 -12.76 -5.58 19.05
N GLY A 378 -12.48 -4.65 18.12
CA GLY A 378 -11.11 -4.19 17.83
C GLY A 378 -10.43 -3.55 19.04
N GLU A 379 -11.13 -2.67 19.76
CA GLU A 379 -10.60 -2.04 20.98
C GLU A 379 -10.41 -3.04 22.13
N LEU A 380 -11.34 -3.99 22.28
CA LEU A 380 -11.19 -5.10 23.22
C LEU A 380 -10.00 -5.99 22.86
N TYR A 381 -9.77 -6.25 21.57
CA TYR A 381 -8.58 -6.95 21.09
C TYR A 381 -7.30 -6.21 21.47
N ALA A 382 -7.24 -4.89 21.21
CA ALA A 382 -6.07 -4.06 21.51
C ALA A 382 -5.77 -4.00 23.02
N GLY A 383 -6.80 -4.03 23.86
CA GLY A 383 -6.68 -4.04 25.33
C GLY A 383 -6.48 -5.43 25.95
N ALA A 384 -6.53 -6.51 25.17
CA ALA A 384 -6.48 -7.87 25.70
C ALA A 384 -5.06 -8.32 26.06
N CYS A 385 -4.92 -8.89 27.26
CA CYS A 385 -3.66 -9.43 27.78
C CYS A 385 -3.46 -10.93 27.50
N ASP A 386 -4.52 -11.67 27.16
CA ASP A 386 -4.48 -13.11 26.90
C ASP A 386 -4.89 -13.46 25.46
N ASP A 387 -4.24 -14.48 24.92
CA ASP A 387 -4.40 -14.91 23.52
C ASP A 387 -5.79 -15.47 23.23
N ALA A 388 -6.39 -16.19 24.18
CA ALA A 388 -7.71 -16.79 24.03
C ALA A 388 -8.81 -15.71 23.91
N PHE A 389 -8.70 -14.60 24.65
CA PHE A 389 -9.61 -13.48 24.48
C PHE A 389 -9.35 -12.70 23.19
N ARG A 390 -8.09 -12.56 22.75
CA ARG A 390 -7.78 -11.98 21.43
C ARG A 390 -8.42 -12.77 20.30
N GLU A 391 -8.36 -14.11 20.35
CA GLU A 391 -9.01 -14.99 19.37
C GLU A 391 -10.53 -14.80 19.35
N ARG A 392 -11.18 -14.76 20.52
CA ARG A 392 -12.61 -14.43 20.62
C ARG A 392 -12.95 -13.05 20.04
N CYS A 393 -12.08 -12.05 20.24
CA CYS A 393 -12.30 -10.74 19.62
C CYS A 393 -12.17 -10.79 18.10
N LEU A 394 -11.20 -11.54 17.55
CA LEU A 394 -11.06 -11.73 16.11
C LEU A 394 -12.27 -12.44 15.49
N GLU A 395 -12.82 -13.45 16.17
CA GLU A 395 -14.08 -14.10 15.78
C GLU A 395 -15.25 -13.11 15.77
N GLY A 396 -15.36 -12.28 16.81
CA GLY A 396 -16.35 -11.21 16.88
C GLY A 396 -16.21 -10.21 15.73
N ILE A 397 -15.00 -9.71 15.47
CA ILE A 397 -14.71 -8.80 14.35
C ILE A 397 -15.11 -9.43 13.02
N GLY A 398 -14.63 -10.64 12.72
CA GLY A 398 -14.93 -11.33 11.47
C GLY A 398 -16.43 -11.58 11.29
N SER A 399 -17.14 -11.89 12.38
CA SER A 399 -18.59 -12.09 12.36
C SER A 399 -19.35 -10.79 12.06
N TYR A 400 -18.91 -9.64 12.60
CA TYR A 400 -19.51 -8.36 12.30
C TYR A 400 -19.19 -7.85 10.89
N LEU A 401 -17.97 -8.07 10.39
CA LEU A 401 -17.64 -7.75 8.99
C LEU A 401 -18.46 -8.60 8.01
N SER A 402 -18.65 -9.89 8.31
CA SER A 402 -19.53 -10.78 7.53
C SER A 402 -20.97 -10.29 7.56
N CYS A 403 -21.48 -9.89 8.73
CA CYS A 403 -22.82 -9.31 8.85
C CYS A 403 -22.97 -8.02 8.02
N ILE A 404 -21.98 -7.11 8.09
CA ILE A 404 -21.94 -5.90 7.27
C ILE A 404 -22.01 -6.23 5.78
N ALA A 405 -21.19 -7.18 5.32
CA ALA A 405 -21.14 -7.60 3.93
C ALA A 405 -22.45 -8.28 3.47
N GLU A 406 -22.95 -9.26 4.21
CA GLU A 406 -24.02 -10.15 3.77
C GLU A 406 -25.43 -9.60 4.06
N VAL A 407 -25.59 -8.84 5.13
CA VAL A 407 -26.91 -8.37 5.59
C VAL A 407 -27.17 -6.95 5.14
N TYR A 408 -26.17 -6.06 5.23
CA TYR A 408 -26.36 -4.64 4.94
C TYR A 408 -25.87 -4.25 3.54
N LEU A 409 -24.73 -4.78 3.06
CA LEU A 409 -24.20 -4.44 1.75
C LEU A 409 -24.78 -5.29 0.61
N ALA A 410 -24.94 -6.60 0.77
CA ALA A 410 -25.41 -7.48 -0.30
C ALA A 410 -26.77 -7.07 -0.91
N PRO A 411 -27.74 -6.50 -0.15
CA PRO A 411 -28.97 -5.97 -0.74
C PRO A 411 -28.80 -4.66 -1.53
N SER A 412 -27.64 -4.01 -1.48
CA SER A 412 -27.36 -2.74 -2.16
C SER A 412 -26.85 -2.94 -3.59
N SER A 413 -27.46 -2.25 -4.55
CA SER A 413 -26.98 -2.18 -5.93
C SER A 413 -25.90 -1.11 -6.18
N ILE A 414 -25.66 -0.22 -5.21
CA ILE A 414 -24.75 0.93 -5.36
C ILE A 414 -23.59 0.91 -4.36
N GLY A 415 -23.45 -0.17 -3.60
CA GLY A 415 -22.34 -0.40 -2.66
C GLY A 415 -22.42 0.42 -1.37
N ILE A 416 -23.62 0.88 -0.99
CA ILE A 416 -23.87 1.58 0.28
C ILE A 416 -24.77 0.70 1.12
N PRO A 417 -24.43 0.41 2.38
CA PRO A 417 -25.22 -0.54 3.14
C PRO A 417 -26.67 -0.03 3.36
N VAL A 418 -27.65 -0.94 3.41
CA VAL A 418 -29.02 -0.56 3.75
C VAL A 418 -29.11 -0.14 5.22
N GLN A 419 -29.94 0.85 5.53
CA GLN A 419 -29.93 1.47 6.86
C GLN A 419 -30.43 0.54 7.97
N THR A 420 -31.40 -0.33 7.67
CA THR A 420 -32.08 -1.13 8.70
C THR A 420 -32.67 -2.40 8.11
N VAL A 421 -32.55 -3.50 8.86
CA VAL A 421 -33.19 -4.78 8.57
C VAL A 421 -34.08 -5.23 9.73
N SER A 422 -35.01 -6.14 9.48
CA SER A 422 -35.82 -6.79 10.51
C SER A 422 -35.01 -7.80 11.33
N PHE A 423 -35.63 -8.37 12.36
CA PHE A 423 -35.02 -9.44 13.16
C PHE A 423 -34.65 -10.66 12.30
N GLU A 424 -35.39 -10.91 11.23
CA GLU A 424 -35.18 -11.98 10.25
C GLU A 424 -34.24 -11.58 9.10
N GLY A 425 -33.71 -10.35 9.10
CA GLY A 425 -32.75 -9.88 8.10
C GLY A 425 -33.37 -9.31 6.82
N LYS A 426 -34.66 -8.98 6.82
CA LYS A 426 -35.31 -8.34 5.66
C LYS A 426 -35.12 -6.83 5.70
N VAL A 427 -34.77 -6.21 4.56
CA VAL A 427 -34.70 -4.75 4.46
C VAL A 427 -36.04 -4.14 4.88
N VAL A 428 -36.00 -3.20 5.83
CA VAL A 428 -37.18 -2.45 6.25
C VAL A 428 -37.05 -1.00 5.78
N PRO A 429 -38.12 -0.39 5.24
CA PRO A 429 -38.10 1.00 4.79
C PRO A 429 -38.19 2.00 5.95
N ILE A 430 -37.99 1.54 7.20
CA ILE A 430 -38.00 2.35 8.41
C ILE A 430 -36.66 3.04 8.55
N ILE A 431 -36.72 4.32 8.88
CA ILE A 431 -35.57 5.14 9.24
C ILE A 431 -35.50 5.21 10.75
N PRO A 432 -34.50 4.63 11.43
CA PRO A 432 -34.41 4.73 12.88
C PRO A 432 -33.94 6.11 13.37
N ALA A 433 -33.34 6.94 12.50
CA ALA A 433 -32.68 8.19 12.90
C ALA A 433 -32.78 9.39 11.94
N THR A 434 -32.56 9.24 10.62
CA THR A 434 -32.72 10.34 9.64
C THR A 434 -32.92 9.85 8.19
N PRO A 435 -33.74 10.55 7.38
CA PRO A 435 -33.92 10.24 5.97
C PRO A 435 -32.69 10.47 5.10
N ASP A 436 -31.75 11.27 5.60
CA ASP A 436 -30.47 11.52 4.95
C ASP A 436 -29.46 10.47 5.42
N ILE A 437 -28.99 9.62 4.51
CA ILE A 437 -28.12 8.50 4.85
C ILE A 437 -26.77 9.00 5.41
N ASP A 438 -26.24 8.28 6.39
CA ASP A 438 -24.94 8.55 7.00
C ASP A 438 -23.82 8.56 5.94
N ALA A 439 -23.12 9.69 5.82
CA ALA A 439 -22.08 9.92 4.81
C ALA A 439 -20.70 9.37 5.23
N GLY A 440 -20.66 8.12 5.71
CA GLY A 440 -19.42 7.45 6.12
C GLY A 440 -18.99 7.72 7.56
N TYR A 441 -19.83 8.33 8.40
CA TYR A 441 -19.49 8.59 9.80
C TYR A 441 -19.56 7.31 10.62
N HIS A 442 -20.69 6.59 10.63
CA HIS A 442 -20.76 5.24 11.25
C HIS A 442 -20.35 4.13 10.27
N THR A 443 -20.57 4.32 8.97
CA THR A 443 -20.24 3.30 7.95
C THR A 443 -18.78 3.30 7.51
N GLY A 444 -17.98 4.23 8.04
CA GLY A 444 -16.57 4.41 7.68
C GLY A 444 -15.66 4.49 8.90
N ILE A 445 -15.77 5.57 9.68
CA ILE A 445 -14.84 5.87 10.81
C ILE A 445 -14.61 4.68 11.75
N PRO A 446 -15.62 3.92 12.21
CA PRO A 446 -15.39 2.81 13.13
C PRO A 446 -14.52 1.70 12.52
N LEU A 447 -14.68 1.46 11.22
CA LEU A 447 -13.85 0.50 10.51
C LEU A 447 -12.46 1.06 10.19
N LEU A 448 -12.30 2.38 10.00
CA LEU A 448 -10.98 3.01 9.93
C LEU A 448 -10.22 2.90 11.25
N ASP A 449 -10.91 3.00 12.39
CA ASP A 449 -10.31 2.77 13.70
C ASP A 449 -9.87 1.30 13.88
N LEU A 450 -10.76 0.37 13.53
CA LEU A 450 -10.42 -1.05 13.48
C LEU A 450 -9.25 -1.33 12.52
N TYR A 451 -9.21 -0.65 11.38
CA TYR A 451 -8.10 -0.72 10.42
C TYR A 451 -6.79 -0.22 11.03
N GLY A 452 -6.83 0.84 11.84
CA GLY A 452 -5.66 1.33 12.56
C GLY A 452 -5.12 0.32 13.57
N ILE A 453 -6.00 -0.42 14.25
CA ILE A 453 -5.63 -1.49 15.18
C ILE A 453 -5.07 -2.69 14.41
N ALA A 454 -5.81 -3.17 13.41
CA ALA A 454 -5.41 -4.31 12.60
C ALA A 454 -4.09 -4.01 11.87
N GLY A 455 -3.97 -2.84 11.26
CA GLY A 455 -2.79 -2.41 10.50
C GLY A 455 -1.53 -2.20 11.34
N ALA A 456 -1.67 -1.89 12.63
CA ALA A 456 -0.54 -1.80 13.55
C ALA A 456 0.05 -3.18 13.91
N GLU A 457 -0.75 -4.25 13.81
CA GLU A 457 -0.33 -5.60 14.20
C GLU A 457 -0.31 -6.60 13.02
N CYS A 458 -0.85 -6.24 11.85
CA CYS A 458 -1.03 -7.17 10.74
C CYS A 458 0.31 -7.59 10.10
N GLY A 459 0.34 -8.83 9.62
CA GLY A 459 1.42 -9.34 8.77
C GLY A 459 1.30 -8.89 7.31
N LEU A 460 2.10 -9.52 6.45
CA LEU A 460 1.99 -9.35 5.01
C LEU A 460 0.93 -10.26 4.41
N ARG A 461 0.39 -9.83 3.28
CA ARG A 461 -0.19 -10.72 2.29
C ARG A 461 0.73 -10.78 1.08
N CYS A 462 0.94 -11.97 0.55
CA CYS A 462 1.72 -12.16 -0.65
C CYS A 462 0.98 -13.07 -1.62
N GLY A 463 1.23 -12.86 -2.90
CA GLY A 463 0.74 -13.73 -3.96
C GLY A 463 1.74 -13.74 -5.10
N ALA A 464 1.90 -14.87 -5.77
CA ALA A 464 2.88 -15.03 -6.84
C ALA A 464 2.29 -15.67 -8.08
N GLY A 465 2.72 -15.19 -9.24
CA GLY A 465 2.21 -15.59 -10.55
C GLY A 465 3.30 -15.65 -11.61
N GLU A 466 3.08 -16.47 -12.63
CA GLU A 466 4.02 -16.69 -13.73
C GLU A 466 3.27 -16.89 -15.05
N ARG A 467 3.78 -16.30 -16.12
CA ARG A 467 3.30 -16.53 -17.48
C ARG A 467 4.47 -16.79 -18.42
N ARG A 468 4.29 -17.76 -19.31
CA ARG A 468 5.21 -18.01 -20.43
C ARG A 468 4.94 -16.98 -21.53
N LEU A 469 6.01 -16.50 -22.16
CA LEU A 469 5.90 -15.71 -23.38
C LEU A 469 5.86 -16.65 -24.61
N PRO A 470 5.10 -16.31 -25.66
CA PRO A 470 5.14 -17.04 -26.91
C PRO A 470 6.54 -17.00 -27.55
N PRO A 471 7.05 -18.12 -28.09
CA PRO A 471 8.32 -18.09 -28.81
C PRO A 471 8.17 -17.34 -30.14
N ARG A 472 9.12 -16.45 -30.39
CA ARG A 472 9.17 -15.56 -31.56
C ARG A 472 10.24 -15.99 -32.55
N LEU A 473 10.03 -17.15 -33.16
CA LEU A 473 10.93 -17.62 -34.21
C LEU A 473 10.93 -16.62 -35.38
N GLY A 474 12.11 -16.35 -35.94
CA GLY A 474 12.33 -15.31 -36.95
C GLY A 474 12.61 -13.92 -36.38
N ALA A 475 12.50 -13.69 -35.06
CA ALA A 475 12.87 -12.42 -34.45
C ALA A 475 14.41 -12.28 -34.31
N ARG A 476 14.91 -11.05 -34.32
CA ARG A 476 16.32 -10.78 -33.95
C ARG A 476 16.46 -10.87 -32.44
N LEU A 477 17.55 -11.50 -31.98
CA LEU A 477 17.90 -11.57 -30.56
C LEU A 477 18.82 -10.41 -30.18
N GLN A 478 18.63 -9.85 -28.98
CA GLN A 478 19.31 -8.62 -28.55
C GLN A 478 20.35 -8.87 -27.46
N GLY A 479 21.44 -8.09 -27.48
CA GLY A 479 22.50 -8.09 -26.45
C GLY A 479 23.91 -8.24 -27.05
N HIS A 480 24.15 -9.28 -27.85
CA HIS A 480 25.42 -9.43 -28.58
C HIS A 480 25.32 -8.85 -30.00
N ILE A 481 26.06 -7.77 -30.27
CA ILE A 481 26.06 -7.12 -31.59
C ILE A 481 26.58 -8.04 -32.71
N ALA A 482 27.44 -9.01 -32.37
CA ALA A 482 27.89 -10.04 -33.30
C ALA A 482 26.77 -11.01 -33.75
N ARG A 483 25.63 -11.07 -33.07
CA ARG A 483 24.55 -11.97 -33.49
C ARG A 483 23.72 -11.34 -34.62
N THR A 484 23.99 -11.81 -35.84
CA THR A 484 23.36 -11.26 -37.05
C THR A 484 22.17 -12.05 -37.57
N LYS A 485 22.04 -13.34 -37.22
CA LYS A 485 20.93 -14.18 -37.67
C LYS A 485 19.69 -14.06 -36.75
N PRO A 486 18.47 -14.17 -37.32
CA PRO A 486 17.25 -14.32 -36.53
C PRO A 486 17.20 -15.63 -35.77
N ALA A 487 16.29 -15.70 -34.78
CA ALA A 487 16.07 -16.90 -34.00
C ALA A 487 15.44 -18.02 -34.83
N ASP A 488 16.00 -19.22 -34.79
CA ASP A 488 15.52 -20.40 -35.53
C ASP A 488 15.05 -21.54 -34.62
N GLY A 489 15.17 -21.38 -33.30
CA GLY A 489 14.67 -22.31 -32.30
C GLY A 489 14.40 -21.67 -30.94
N GLU A 490 13.89 -22.48 -30.02
CA GLU A 490 13.70 -22.13 -28.61
C GLU A 490 14.37 -23.23 -27.78
N LEU A 491 15.36 -22.86 -26.97
CA LEU A 491 16.04 -23.79 -26.07
C LEU A 491 15.23 -23.98 -24.78
N ASP A 492 14.74 -22.89 -24.22
CA ASP A 492 13.90 -22.84 -23.03
C ASP A 492 13.02 -21.58 -23.05
N PRO A 493 11.83 -21.64 -22.44
CA PRO A 493 10.85 -20.58 -22.60
C PRO A 493 11.17 -19.34 -21.77
N LEU A 494 10.97 -18.18 -22.39
CA LEU A 494 10.94 -16.90 -21.69
C LEU A 494 9.67 -16.80 -20.84
N ARG A 495 9.78 -16.16 -19.66
CA ARG A 495 8.67 -15.98 -18.74
C ARG A 495 8.65 -14.60 -18.10
N ALA A 496 7.45 -14.17 -17.72
CA ALA A 496 7.18 -13.08 -16.81
C ALA A 496 6.77 -13.66 -15.46
N ARG A 497 7.37 -13.17 -14.36
CA ARG A 497 7.14 -13.68 -13.01
C ARG A 497 6.88 -12.51 -12.07
N CYS A 498 5.87 -12.67 -11.23
CA CYS A 498 5.35 -11.61 -10.38
C CYS A 498 5.29 -12.06 -8.92
N LEU A 499 5.75 -11.21 -8.01
CA LEU A 499 5.44 -11.28 -6.58
C LEU A 499 4.72 -9.99 -6.17
N TRP A 500 3.48 -10.13 -5.72
CA TRP A 500 2.70 -9.07 -5.11
C TRP A 500 2.86 -9.16 -3.59
N MET A 501 3.20 -8.06 -2.94
CA MET A 501 3.21 -7.92 -1.49
C MET A 501 2.30 -6.77 -1.05
N GLU A 502 1.54 -6.99 0.02
CA GLU A 502 0.60 -6.02 0.56
C GLU A 502 0.65 -6.04 2.09
N SER A 503 0.82 -4.87 2.70
CA SER A 503 0.56 -4.64 4.12
C SER A 503 -0.75 -3.86 4.29
N ALA A 504 -1.04 -3.40 5.50
CA ALA A 504 -2.14 -2.45 5.71
C ALA A 504 -1.86 -1.04 5.15
N ARG A 505 -0.64 -0.68 4.75
CA ARG A 505 -0.36 0.69 4.28
C ARG A 505 0.28 0.73 2.91
N ASP A 506 1.12 -0.25 2.64
CA ASP A 506 2.01 -0.27 1.49
C ASP A 506 1.73 -1.48 0.62
N ARG A 507 2.04 -1.32 -0.67
CA ARG A 507 2.07 -2.40 -1.65
C ARG A 507 3.39 -2.36 -2.39
N ALA A 508 3.88 -3.53 -2.76
CA ALA A 508 5.04 -3.68 -3.60
C ALA A 508 4.81 -4.80 -4.62
N LEU A 509 5.08 -4.52 -5.89
CA LEU A 509 4.94 -5.43 -7.01
C LEU A 509 6.32 -5.65 -7.63
N PHE A 510 6.82 -6.87 -7.58
CA PHE A 510 8.08 -7.27 -8.19
C PHE A 510 7.78 -8.08 -9.43
N LEU A 511 8.09 -7.53 -10.59
CA LEU A 511 7.82 -8.14 -11.88
C LEU A 511 9.15 -8.34 -12.62
N SER A 512 9.57 -9.60 -12.77
CA SER A 512 10.78 -10.00 -13.48
C SER A 512 10.43 -10.63 -14.82
N ALA A 513 11.01 -10.15 -15.91
CA ALA A 513 10.82 -10.70 -17.24
C ALA A 513 12.13 -11.22 -17.85
N ASP A 514 12.05 -12.36 -18.52
CA ASP A 514 13.16 -12.97 -19.25
C ASP A 514 13.43 -12.22 -20.57
N ILE A 515 13.99 -11.02 -20.47
CA ILE A 515 14.38 -10.14 -21.58
C ILE A 515 15.75 -9.51 -21.31
N LEU A 516 16.28 -8.75 -22.28
CA LEU A 516 17.47 -7.94 -22.08
C LEU A 516 17.18 -6.81 -21.07
N GLU A 517 16.42 -5.79 -21.47
CA GLU A 517 16.12 -4.62 -20.63
C GLU A 517 14.81 -3.98 -21.09
N PHE A 518 14.34 -2.95 -20.36
CA PHE A 518 13.23 -2.09 -20.78
C PHE A 518 13.76 -0.70 -21.16
N SER A 519 13.14 -0.05 -22.14
CA SER A 519 13.39 1.37 -22.38
C SER A 519 12.65 2.21 -21.33
N GLY A 520 13.18 3.37 -20.95
CA GLY A 520 12.54 4.25 -19.96
C GLY A 520 11.11 4.61 -20.35
N VAL A 521 10.89 5.01 -21.60
CA VAL A 521 9.56 5.40 -22.11
C VAL A 521 8.56 4.25 -22.03
N TRP A 522 8.97 3.03 -22.43
CA TRP A 522 8.09 1.88 -22.39
C TRP A 522 7.79 1.44 -20.94
N ALA A 523 8.80 1.43 -20.08
CA ALA A 523 8.67 1.08 -18.68
C ALA A 523 7.71 2.04 -17.95
N GLU A 524 7.83 3.35 -18.17
CA GLU A 524 6.92 4.34 -17.58
C GLU A 524 5.47 4.12 -18.02
N ALA A 525 5.23 3.99 -19.33
CA ALA A 525 3.89 3.74 -19.87
C ALA A 525 3.28 2.42 -19.35
N PHE A 526 4.09 1.36 -19.25
CA PHE A 526 3.62 0.08 -18.71
C PHE A 526 3.32 0.17 -17.20
N ILE A 527 4.16 0.84 -16.42
CA ILE A 527 3.92 1.07 -14.99
C ILE A 527 2.63 1.86 -14.79
N GLU A 528 2.39 2.91 -15.59
CA GLU A 528 1.13 3.66 -15.54
C GLU A 528 -0.08 2.78 -15.84
N ARG A 529 -0.01 1.94 -16.88
CA ARG A 529 -1.07 0.96 -17.23
C ARG A 529 -1.35 0.01 -16.07
N VAL A 530 -0.31 -0.49 -15.40
CA VAL A 530 -0.42 -1.35 -14.20
C VAL A 530 -1.07 -0.57 -13.04
N CYS A 531 -0.63 0.66 -12.79
CA CYS A 531 -1.17 1.50 -11.71
C CYS A 531 -2.66 1.77 -11.87
N GLN A 532 -3.09 2.12 -13.08
CA GLN A 532 -4.49 2.38 -13.41
C GLN A 532 -5.34 1.10 -13.28
N ARG A 533 -4.86 -0.04 -13.79
CA ARG A 533 -5.63 -1.30 -13.77
C ARG A 533 -5.78 -1.90 -12.37
N TYR A 534 -4.76 -1.75 -11.51
CA TYR A 534 -4.71 -2.45 -10.22
C TYR A 534 -4.80 -1.54 -8.99
N GLY A 535 -4.96 -0.23 -9.18
CA GLY A 535 -5.04 0.73 -8.08
C GLY A 535 -3.74 0.80 -7.27
N LEU A 536 -2.60 0.75 -7.96
CA LEU A 536 -1.26 0.87 -7.39
C LEU A 536 -0.70 2.29 -7.54
N ALA A 537 0.23 2.65 -6.66
CA ALA A 537 1.09 3.80 -6.86
C ALA A 537 2.31 3.40 -7.73
N ALA A 538 2.89 4.35 -8.46
CA ALA A 538 3.97 4.05 -9.41
C ALA A 538 5.25 3.59 -8.71
N GLU A 539 5.51 4.16 -7.53
CA GLU A 539 6.58 3.79 -6.62
C GLU A 539 6.50 2.33 -6.17
N SER A 540 5.30 1.73 -6.13
CA SER A 540 5.09 0.34 -5.73
C SER A 540 5.55 -0.68 -6.78
N VAL A 541 5.92 -0.27 -8.01
CA VAL A 541 6.21 -1.20 -9.11
C VAL A 541 7.70 -1.32 -9.40
N PHE A 542 8.26 -2.48 -9.08
CA PHE A 542 9.61 -2.92 -9.42
C PHE A 542 9.57 -3.76 -10.69
N LEU A 543 9.68 -3.11 -11.84
CA LEU A 543 9.78 -3.75 -13.15
C LEU A 543 11.25 -4.09 -13.45
N MET A 544 11.58 -5.38 -13.58
CA MET A 544 12.95 -5.91 -13.64
C MET A 544 13.13 -6.80 -14.86
N ALA A 545 14.31 -6.75 -15.48
CA ALA A 545 14.71 -7.70 -16.51
C ALA A 545 15.74 -8.69 -15.97
N THR A 546 15.73 -9.92 -16.47
CA THR A 546 16.80 -10.89 -16.15
C THR A 546 18.09 -10.61 -16.91
N HIS A 547 18.06 -9.73 -17.91
CA HIS A 547 19.19 -9.39 -18.78
C HIS A 547 19.66 -10.52 -19.68
N THR A 548 18.76 -11.42 -20.11
CA THR A 548 19.14 -12.47 -21.06
C THR A 548 19.49 -11.88 -22.43
N HIS A 549 20.64 -12.26 -22.98
CA HIS A 549 21.10 -11.85 -24.32
C HIS A 549 20.48 -12.69 -25.45
N THR A 550 19.54 -13.58 -25.15
CA THR A 550 18.90 -14.49 -26.12
C THR A 550 17.38 -14.36 -26.15
N ALA A 551 16.87 -13.16 -25.86
CA ALA A 551 15.47 -12.79 -26.08
C ALA A 551 15.30 -11.88 -27.31
N PRO A 552 14.09 -11.83 -27.91
CA PRO A 552 13.75 -10.84 -28.94
C PRO A 552 14.01 -9.39 -28.47
N CYS A 553 14.23 -8.48 -29.41
CA CYS A 553 14.54 -7.08 -29.13
C CYS A 553 13.43 -6.37 -28.34
N ALA A 554 13.73 -5.92 -27.12
CA ALA A 554 12.80 -5.19 -26.24
C ALA A 554 13.07 -3.69 -26.18
N ILE A 555 14.27 -3.26 -26.58
CA ILE A 555 14.67 -1.85 -26.65
C ILE A 555 15.25 -1.53 -28.01
N ASP A 556 15.47 -0.24 -28.29
CA ASP A 556 16.37 0.16 -29.37
C ASP A 556 17.81 0.07 -28.84
N LEU A 557 18.67 -0.69 -29.51
CA LEU A 557 20.08 -0.84 -29.15
C LEU A 557 20.95 -0.93 -30.41
N GLY A 558 21.76 0.10 -30.62
CA GLY A 558 22.54 0.29 -31.83
C GLY A 558 21.65 0.36 -33.06
N LEU A 559 21.82 -0.58 -34.00
CA LEU A 559 21.03 -0.67 -35.23
C LEU A 559 19.81 -1.60 -35.12
N LEU A 560 19.60 -2.23 -33.96
CA LEU A 560 18.44 -3.09 -33.73
C LEU A 560 17.35 -2.30 -33.02
N GLY A 561 16.20 -2.16 -33.69
CA GLY A 561 15.00 -1.59 -33.08
C GLY A 561 14.23 -2.61 -32.25
N ALA A 562 13.44 -2.12 -31.30
CA ALA A 562 12.54 -2.96 -30.53
C ALA A 562 11.49 -3.66 -31.42
N ASP A 563 11.24 -4.95 -31.16
CA ASP A 563 10.14 -5.68 -31.78
C ASP A 563 8.83 -5.29 -31.07
N ARG A 564 8.07 -4.40 -31.72
CA ARG A 564 6.80 -3.87 -31.18
C ARG A 564 5.79 -4.96 -30.86
N ALA A 565 5.67 -5.95 -31.74
CA ALA A 565 4.72 -7.01 -31.51
C ALA A 565 5.17 -7.87 -30.30
N PHE A 566 6.48 -8.00 -30.04
CA PHE A 566 6.98 -8.77 -28.90
C PHE A 566 6.72 -8.02 -27.61
N LEU A 567 6.88 -6.69 -27.63
CA LEU A 567 6.53 -5.83 -26.51
C LEU A 567 5.04 -5.91 -26.14
N GLU A 568 4.14 -6.06 -27.10
CA GLU A 568 2.71 -6.28 -26.85
C GLU A 568 2.47 -7.63 -26.14
N GLU A 569 3.06 -8.73 -26.64
CA GLU A 569 2.96 -10.05 -26.01
C GLU A 569 3.59 -10.08 -24.61
N LEU A 570 4.73 -9.42 -24.44
CA LEU A 570 5.41 -9.25 -23.17
C LEU A 570 4.51 -8.50 -22.17
N ALA A 571 3.87 -7.40 -22.60
CA ALA A 571 2.94 -6.66 -21.76
C ALA A 571 1.77 -7.55 -21.29
N GLU A 572 1.16 -8.32 -22.19
CA GLU A 572 0.04 -9.20 -21.85
C GLU A 572 0.48 -10.36 -20.93
N ALA A 573 1.64 -10.97 -21.18
CA ALA A 573 2.20 -11.99 -20.29
C ALA A 573 2.47 -11.43 -18.88
N MET A 574 3.04 -10.23 -18.79
CA MET A 574 3.29 -9.56 -17.50
C MET A 574 2.00 -9.22 -16.77
N LEU A 575 0.99 -8.68 -17.47
CA LEU A 575 -0.33 -8.44 -16.88
C LEU A 575 -0.97 -9.74 -16.41
N GLY A 576 -0.88 -10.83 -17.17
CA GLY A 576 -1.37 -12.14 -16.77
C GLY A 576 -0.66 -12.72 -15.52
N ALA A 577 0.64 -12.46 -15.37
CA ALA A 577 1.39 -12.84 -14.17
C ALA A 577 0.97 -12.01 -12.95
N ILE A 578 0.68 -10.72 -13.14
CA ILE A 578 0.13 -9.86 -12.09
C ILE A 578 -1.27 -10.32 -11.66
N GLU A 579 -2.17 -10.61 -12.60
CA GLU A 579 -3.52 -11.12 -12.29
C GLU A 579 -3.45 -12.42 -11.48
N GLU A 580 -2.57 -13.34 -11.85
CA GLU A 580 -2.37 -14.59 -11.10
C GLU A 580 -1.80 -14.34 -9.70
N ALA A 581 -0.80 -13.46 -9.57
CA ALA A 581 -0.24 -13.09 -8.28
C ALA A 581 -1.32 -12.47 -7.37
N LYS A 582 -2.12 -11.53 -7.90
CA LYS A 582 -3.21 -10.88 -7.17
C LYS A 582 -4.30 -11.89 -6.77
N GLY A 583 -4.66 -12.81 -7.66
CA GLY A 583 -5.66 -13.87 -7.40
C GLY A 583 -5.22 -14.88 -6.33
N ARG A 584 -3.93 -14.95 -6.03
CA ARG A 584 -3.33 -15.84 -5.01
C ARG A 584 -2.86 -15.09 -3.76
N LEU A 585 -3.38 -13.88 -3.52
CA LEU A 585 -3.02 -13.11 -2.32
C LEU A 585 -3.55 -13.76 -1.04
N GLU A 586 -2.65 -14.33 -0.27
CA GLU A 586 -2.91 -14.91 1.04
C GLU A 586 -2.02 -14.29 2.12
N PRO A 587 -2.43 -14.27 3.40
CA PRO A 587 -1.51 -13.95 4.47
C PRO A 587 -0.24 -14.80 4.37
N SER A 588 0.92 -14.16 4.55
CA SER A 588 2.21 -14.79 4.29
C SER A 588 3.26 -14.37 5.30
N VAL A 589 4.27 -15.21 5.47
CA VAL A 589 5.48 -14.91 6.23
C VAL A 589 6.72 -15.06 5.37
N LEU A 590 7.74 -14.28 5.67
CA LEU A 590 8.97 -14.22 4.88
C LEU A 590 10.17 -14.70 5.70
N LEU A 591 11.08 -15.42 5.05
CA LEU A 591 12.43 -15.69 5.53
C LEU A 591 13.44 -15.21 4.50
N THR A 592 14.53 -14.61 4.97
CA THR A 592 15.68 -14.32 4.13
C THR A 592 16.67 -15.48 4.16
N GLY A 593 17.46 -15.64 3.11
CA GLY A 593 18.54 -16.61 3.05
C GLY A 593 19.71 -16.09 2.23
N ALA A 594 20.88 -16.66 2.49
CA ALA A 594 22.08 -16.37 1.73
C ALA A 594 22.86 -17.67 1.52
N SER A 595 23.45 -17.82 0.34
CA SER A 595 24.46 -18.84 0.05
C SER A 595 25.45 -18.26 -0.96
N THR A 596 26.30 -19.11 -1.53
CA THR A 596 27.25 -18.70 -2.57
C THR A 596 27.17 -19.61 -3.79
N ALA A 597 27.41 -19.02 -4.97
CA ALA A 597 27.54 -19.71 -6.24
C ALA A 597 28.70 -19.10 -7.04
N LYS A 598 29.74 -19.90 -7.33
CA LYS A 598 30.92 -19.46 -8.08
C LYS A 598 30.70 -19.52 -9.59
N VAL A 599 29.69 -18.81 -10.06
CA VAL A 599 29.20 -18.87 -11.45
C VAL A 599 29.65 -17.68 -12.29
N GLY A 600 30.11 -16.58 -11.67
CA GLY A 600 30.61 -15.38 -12.34
C GLY A 600 32.12 -15.18 -12.24
N VAL A 601 32.65 -14.30 -13.09
CA VAL A 601 34.03 -13.80 -13.06
C VAL A 601 34.06 -12.36 -13.59
N ASN A 602 34.91 -11.51 -12.98
CA ASN A 602 35.12 -10.15 -13.49
C ASN A 602 35.71 -10.20 -14.90
N ARG A 603 35.28 -9.28 -15.78
CA ARG A 603 35.64 -9.28 -17.20
C ARG A 603 36.66 -8.21 -17.59
N ARG A 604 37.21 -7.46 -16.63
CA ARG A 604 38.11 -6.33 -16.89
C ARG A 604 39.56 -6.69 -16.55
N VAL A 605 40.40 -6.82 -17.57
CA VAL A 605 41.86 -7.02 -17.42
C VAL A 605 42.59 -5.86 -18.06
N ARG A 606 43.51 -5.23 -17.33
CA ARG A 606 44.41 -4.23 -17.90
C ARG A 606 45.49 -4.92 -18.72
N ASP A 607 45.44 -4.74 -20.02
CA ASP A 607 46.42 -5.33 -20.94
C ASP A 607 47.78 -4.63 -20.75
N PRO A 608 48.85 -5.35 -20.36
CA PRO A 608 50.14 -4.73 -20.06
C PRO A 608 50.83 -4.15 -21.31
N ALA A 609 50.49 -4.63 -22.51
CA ALA A 609 51.09 -4.16 -23.76
C ALA A 609 50.45 -2.85 -24.24
N THR A 610 49.13 -2.71 -24.09
CA THR A 610 48.40 -1.52 -24.58
C THR A 610 48.06 -0.51 -23.48
N GLY A 611 48.12 -0.92 -22.21
CA GLY A 611 47.67 -0.14 -21.07
C GLY A 611 46.16 0.02 -20.96
N LYS A 612 45.38 -0.51 -21.91
CA LYS A 612 43.92 -0.42 -21.99
C LYS A 612 43.24 -1.60 -21.31
N ILE A 613 41.97 -1.43 -20.95
CA ILE A 613 41.14 -2.53 -20.46
C ILE A 613 40.70 -3.41 -21.64
N ALA A 614 41.01 -4.70 -21.53
CA ALA A 614 40.53 -5.74 -22.42
C ALA A 614 39.47 -6.60 -21.72
N MET A 615 38.48 -7.05 -22.48
CA MET A 615 37.44 -7.94 -21.97
C MET A 615 37.96 -9.38 -21.86
N ARG A 616 38.57 -9.72 -20.72
CA ARG A 616 39.13 -11.04 -20.43
C ARG A 616 38.78 -11.50 -19.00
N PRO A 617 38.79 -12.81 -18.69
CA PRO A 617 38.56 -13.30 -17.34
C PRO A 617 39.60 -12.76 -16.34
N ASN A 618 39.16 -11.94 -15.39
CA ASN A 618 39.95 -11.44 -14.28
C ASN A 618 39.61 -12.21 -13.01
N LEU A 619 40.34 -13.31 -12.76
CA LEU A 619 40.13 -14.18 -11.59
C LEU A 619 40.46 -13.51 -10.24
N GLY A 620 41.26 -12.45 -10.26
CA GLY A 620 41.57 -11.63 -9.07
C GLY A 620 40.71 -10.37 -8.95
N GLY A 621 39.84 -10.11 -9.95
CA GLY A 621 38.96 -8.96 -9.97
C GLY A 621 37.82 -9.10 -8.97
N GLU A 622 37.19 -7.97 -8.65
CA GLU A 622 36.06 -7.97 -7.74
C GLU A 622 34.87 -8.72 -8.33
N ASN A 623 34.25 -9.59 -7.52
CA ASN A 623 33.11 -10.41 -7.89
C ASN A 623 32.19 -10.59 -6.66
N ASP A 624 30.89 -10.73 -6.91
CA ASP A 624 29.86 -10.97 -5.90
C ASP A 624 29.29 -12.38 -6.09
N GLU A 625 29.84 -13.31 -5.32
CA GLU A 625 29.44 -14.72 -5.36
C GLU A 625 28.20 -15.02 -4.49
N GLU A 626 27.66 -14.02 -3.78
CA GLU A 626 26.50 -14.21 -2.92
C GLU A 626 25.22 -14.44 -3.74
N VAL A 627 24.44 -15.42 -3.31
CA VAL A 627 23.07 -15.64 -3.76
C VAL A 627 22.14 -15.31 -2.60
N LEU A 628 21.51 -14.14 -2.64
CA LEU A 628 20.57 -13.68 -1.62
C LEU A 628 19.14 -14.08 -2.00
N CYS A 629 18.37 -14.55 -1.04
CA CYS A 629 17.04 -15.11 -1.26
C CYS A 629 16.00 -14.51 -0.33
N VAL A 630 14.76 -14.39 -0.82
CA VAL A 630 13.55 -14.15 -0.04
C VAL A 630 12.58 -15.29 -0.31
N PHE A 631 12.22 -16.01 0.75
CA PHE A 631 11.28 -17.13 0.71
C PHE A 631 9.95 -16.70 1.31
N VAL A 632 8.86 -16.91 0.57
CA VAL A 632 7.50 -16.54 0.97
C VAL A 632 6.73 -17.82 1.29
N PHE A 633 6.23 -17.92 2.51
CA PHE A 633 5.43 -19.04 2.98
C PHE A 633 3.98 -18.62 3.25
N GLY A 634 3.03 -19.44 2.82
CA GLY A 634 1.61 -19.26 3.10
C GLY A 634 1.26 -19.67 4.53
N GLU A 635 -0.02 -19.54 4.87
CA GLU A 635 -0.53 -19.88 6.21
C GLU A 635 -0.48 -21.38 6.54
N ASP A 636 -0.55 -22.21 5.51
CA ASP A 636 -0.36 -23.66 5.62
C ASP A 636 1.12 -24.04 5.82
N GLY A 637 2.03 -23.06 5.85
CA GLY A 637 3.47 -23.25 5.94
C GLY A 637 4.13 -23.73 4.64
N GLY A 638 3.40 -23.75 3.52
CA GLY A 638 3.91 -24.12 2.20
C GLY A 638 4.69 -22.98 1.54
N LEU A 639 5.77 -23.32 0.81
CA LEU A 639 6.57 -22.34 0.08
C LEU A 639 5.85 -21.92 -1.21
N ARG A 640 5.51 -20.63 -1.33
CA ARG A 640 4.77 -20.06 -2.48
C ARG A 640 5.66 -19.37 -3.49
N SER A 641 6.68 -18.65 -3.01
CA SER A 641 7.60 -17.90 -3.85
C SER A 641 9.02 -17.94 -3.32
N ALA A 642 9.99 -17.92 -4.23
CA ALA A 642 11.40 -17.76 -3.93
C ALA A 642 11.98 -16.70 -4.87
N LEU A 643 12.18 -15.49 -4.36
CA LEU A 643 12.95 -14.46 -5.06
C LEU A 643 14.43 -14.71 -4.77
N PHE A 644 15.28 -14.76 -5.80
CA PHE A 644 16.71 -14.99 -5.63
C PHE A 644 17.54 -14.06 -6.50
N ASN A 645 18.58 -13.49 -5.90
CA ASN A 645 19.45 -12.50 -6.49
C ASN A 645 20.78 -13.11 -6.91
N VAL A 646 21.21 -12.82 -8.15
CA VAL A 646 22.52 -13.23 -8.68
C VAL A 646 23.16 -12.07 -9.43
N SER A 647 24.42 -11.79 -9.13
CA SER A 647 25.19 -10.68 -9.72
C SER A 647 26.08 -11.16 -10.88
N VAL A 648 25.50 -11.77 -11.93
CA VAL A 648 26.25 -12.25 -13.12
C VAL A 648 25.45 -11.99 -14.41
N HIS A 649 26.07 -11.43 -15.46
CA HIS A 649 25.41 -11.28 -16.77
C HIS A 649 24.93 -12.63 -17.32
N PRO A 650 23.70 -12.78 -17.80
CA PRO A 650 23.24 -13.96 -18.54
C PRO A 650 23.67 -13.88 -20.00
N THR A 651 24.98 -14.06 -20.17
CA THR A 651 25.69 -14.13 -21.46
C THR A 651 26.32 -15.51 -21.61
N THR A 652 25.63 -16.56 -21.16
CA THR A 652 26.15 -17.93 -21.16
C THR A 652 26.17 -18.47 -22.58
N LEU A 653 25.13 -18.22 -23.36
CA LEU A 653 25.04 -18.70 -24.74
C LEU A 653 25.85 -17.82 -25.69
N GLY A 654 26.71 -18.46 -26.49
CA GLY A 654 27.54 -17.83 -27.50
C GLY A 654 26.76 -17.15 -28.65
N VAL A 655 27.51 -16.44 -29.50
CA VAL A 655 26.95 -15.73 -30.66
C VAL A 655 26.49 -16.68 -31.78
N ALA A 656 27.06 -17.89 -31.86
CA ALA A 656 26.62 -18.92 -32.81
C ALA A 656 25.28 -19.55 -32.44
N ILE A 657 24.79 -19.36 -31.21
CA ILE A 657 23.48 -19.85 -30.79
C ILE A 657 22.41 -18.83 -31.20
N HIS A 658 21.46 -19.31 -32.02
CA HIS A 658 20.32 -18.54 -32.51
C HIS A 658 18.99 -19.03 -31.91
N HIS A 659 19.04 -19.63 -30.73
CA HIS A 659 17.83 -20.05 -30.02
C HIS A 659 17.39 -19.01 -29.00
N ILE A 660 16.07 -18.86 -28.85
CA ILE A 660 15.47 -18.13 -27.73
C ILE A 660 15.76 -18.90 -26.43
N SER A 661 16.22 -18.19 -25.39
CA SER A 661 16.52 -18.79 -24.07
C SER A 661 16.48 -17.73 -22.97
N ALA A 662 16.00 -18.14 -21.79
CA ALA A 662 16.05 -17.36 -20.56
C ALA A 662 17.41 -17.49 -19.82
N ASP A 663 18.38 -18.16 -20.43
CA ASP A 663 19.74 -18.39 -19.93
C ASP A 663 19.76 -19.01 -18.52
N TYR A 664 20.89 -18.95 -17.81
CA TYR A 664 21.06 -19.57 -16.50
C TYR A 664 20.03 -19.10 -15.44
N PRO A 665 19.54 -17.84 -15.39
CA PRO A 665 18.55 -17.41 -14.41
C PRO A 665 17.21 -18.12 -14.61
N GLY A 666 16.74 -18.21 -15.86
CA GLY A 666 15.52 -18.93 -16.21
C GLY A 666 15.65 -20.43 -15.94
N ARG A 667 16.80 -21.03 -16.26
CA ARG A 667 17.10 -22.43 -15.93
C ARG A 667 17.09 -22.68 -14.42
N ALA A 668 17.69 -21.80 -13.62
CA ALA A 668 17.69 -21.89 -12.17
C ALA A 668 16.25 -21.84 -11.60
N ALA A 669 15.44 -20.89 -12.08
CA ALA A 669 14.04 -20.76 -11.70
C ALA A 669 13.22 -22.03 -12.03
N ALA A 670 13.37 -22.55 -13.25
CA ALA A 670 12.71 -23.79 -13.66
C ALA A 670 13.17 -25.01 -12.84
N SER A 671 14.46 -25.10 -12.52
CA SER A 671 15.02 -26.15 -11.66
C SER A 671 14.43 -26.09 -10.25
N LEU A 672 14.30 -24.89 -9.67
CA LEU A 672 13.66 -24.69 -8.36
C LEU A 672 12.19 -25.07 -8.35
N ALA A 673 11.40 -24.59 -9.32
CA ALA A 673 9.99 -24.90 -9.42
C ALA A 673 9.74 -26.42 -9.55
N ARG A 674 10.54 -27.11 -10.37
CA ARG A 674 10.45 -28.59 -10.51
C ARG A 674 10.81 -29.34 -9.24
N ASN A 675 11.88 -28.93 -8.55
CA ASN A 675 12.45 -29.69 -7.44
C ASN A 675 11.78 -29.40 -6.08
N LEU A 676 11.25 -28.19 -5.89
CA LEU A 676 10.59 -27.78 -4.65
C LEU A 676 9.06 -27.93 -4.73
N GLY A 677 8.48 -27.98 -5.93
CA GLY A 677 7.06 -28.29 -6.17
C GLY A 677 6.08 -27.28 -5.60
N GLY A 678 4.83 -27.70 -5.36
CA GLY A 678 3.84 -26.93 -4.60
C GLY A 678 3.30 -25.66 -5.28
N GLY A 679 3.47 -25.50 -6.59
CA GLY A 679 3.09 -24.28 -7.30
C GLY A 679 4.04 -23.10 -7.07
N LEU A 680 5.27 -23.38 -6.61
CA LEU A 680 6.33 -22.39 -6.40
C LEU A 680 6.58 -21.52 -7.64
N VAL A 681 6.54 -20.21 -7.47
CA VAL A 681 7.06 -19.24 -8.44
C VAL A 681 8.46 -18.78 -8.01
N ALA A 682 9.48 -19.16 -8.78
CA ALA A 682 10.87 -18.78 -8.51
C ALA A 682 11.25 -17.55 -9.35
N ILE A 683 11.60 -16.44 -8.70
CA ILE A 683 11.78 -15.13 -9.36
C ILE A 683 13.26 -14.76 -9.38
N PRO A 684 13.94 -14.84 -10.53
CA PRO A 684 15.31 -14.35 -10.66
C PRO A 684 15.33 -12.81 -10.62
N VAL A 685 16.28 -12.27 -9.86
CA VAL A 685 16.56 -10.83 -9.78
C VAL A 685 18.04 -10.61 -10.06
N GLN A 686 18.33 -9.82 -11.07
CA GLN A 686 19.73 -9.52 -11.39
C GLN A 686 20.31 -8.51 -10.42
N GLY A 687 21.55 -8.76 -10.00
CA GLY A 687 22.34 -7.86 -9.17
C GLY A 687 23.13 -6.83 -9.99
N ALA A 688 24.07 -6.17 -9.31
CA ALA A 688 25.04 -5.29 -9.95
C ALA A 688 26.14 -6.14 -10.60
N CYS A 689 26.06 -6.33 -11.91
CA CYS A 689 26.96 -7.21 -12.64
C CYS A 689 27.57 -6.59 -13.90
N GLY A 690 27.52 -5.26 -14.08
CA GLY A 690 28.02 -4.55 -15.27
C GLY A 690 29.41 -4.97 -15.76
N ASP A 691 30.26 -5.47 -14.87
CA ASP A 691 31.62 -5.93 -15.13
C ASP A 691 31.84 -7.44 -14.90
N ILE A 692 30.78 -8.24 -14.71
CA ILE A 692 30.82 -9.67 -14.38
C ILE A 692 30.18 -10.53 -15.47
N ARG A 693 30.91 -11.52 -15.99
CA ARG A 693 30.41 -12.51 -16.96
C ARG A 693 30.29 -13.91 -16.36
N PRO A 694 29.52 -14.82 -16.99
CA PRO A 694 29.54 -16.23 -16.65
C PRO A 694 30.96 -16.79 -16.71
N LYS A 695 31.31 -17.64 -15.74
CA LYS A 695 32.58 -18.35 -15.69
C LYS A 695 32.58 -19.52 -16.66
N VAL A 696 32.58 -19.20 -17.95
CA VAL A 696 32.70 -20.11 -19.10
C VAL A 696 34.03 -19.79 -19.77
N LEU A 697 35.06 -20.57 -19.43
CA LEU A 697 36.45 -20.26 -19.74
C LEU A 697 37.02 -21.25 -20.76
N GLY A 698 37.94 -20.78 -21.60
CA GLY A 698 38.71 -21.66 -22.49
C GLY A 698 39.69 -22.57 -21.72
N PRO A 699 40.32 -23.54 -22.41
CA PRO A 699 41.19 -24.55 -21.78
C PRO A 699 42.33 -24.01 -20.91
N GLY A 700 42.78 -22.76 -21.14
CA GLY A 700 43.83 -22.09 -20.37
C GLY A 700 43.33 -21.09 -19.31
N GLY A 701 42.02 -20.86 -19.18
CA GLY A 701 41.46 -19.91 -18.21
C GLY A 701 41.73 -18.42 -18.48
N MET A 702 42.54 -18.10 -19.50
CA MET A 702 42.95 -16.73 -19.85
C MET A 702 41.98 -16.01 -20.79
N GLU A 703 41.06 -16.74 -21.40
CA GLU A 703 40.08 -16.24 -22.37
C GLU A 703 38.71 -16.85 -22.07
N PHE A 704 37.65 -16.14 -22.47
CA PHE A 704 36.28 -16.68 -22.42
C PHE A 704 36.10 -17.74 -23.51
N ALA A 705 35.38 -18.82 -23.19
CA ALA A 705 34.96 -19.80 -24.19
C ALA A 705 33.60 -19.42 -24.80
N GLU A 706 33.31 -19.94 -25.99
CA GLU A 706 31.95 -19.90 -26.54
C GLU A 706 31.06 -20.84 -25.73
N GLY A 707 30.09 -20.29 -25.02
CA GLY A 707 29.27 -21.08 -24.12
C GLY A 707 28.11 -21.81 -24.80
N SER A 708 27.71 -22.91 -24.19
CA SER A 708 26.81 -23.91 -24.76
C SER A 708 25.52 -24.06 -23.95
N PRO A 709 24.48 -24.74 -24.48
CA PRO A 709 23.33 -25.15 -23.69
C PRO A 709 23.70 -25.92 -22.41
N ALA A 710 24.75 -26.74 -22.44
CA ALA A 710 25.21 -27.48 -21.26
C ALA A 710 25.77 -26.55 -20.17
N ASP A 711 26.37 -25.40 -20.56
CA ASP A 711 26.80 -24.39 -19.60
C ASP A 711 25.60 -23.69 -18.93
N VAL A 712 24.53 -23.43 -19.67
CA VAL A 712 23.27 -22.90 -19.10
C VAL A 712 22.73 -23.86 -18.03
N GLU A 713 22.73 -25.16 -18.32
CA GLU A 713 22.32 -26.18 -17.34
C GLU A 713 23.21 -26.16 -16.10
N ARG A 714 24.53 -26.24 -16.30
CA ARG A 714 25.53 -26.28 -15.22
C ARG A 714 25.44 -25.06 -14.31
N LEU A 715 25.39 -23.86 -14.89
CA LEU A 715 25.33 -22.61 -14.12
C LEU A 715 23.96 -22.45 -13.44
N GLY A 716 22.87 -22.76 -14.15
CA GLY A 716 21.52 -22.70 -13.59
C GLY A 716 21.31 -23.67 -12.43
N ASP A 717 21.82 -24.89 -12.54
CA ASP A 717 21.74 -25.89 -11.47
C ASP A 717 22.68 -25.55 -10.29
N ALA A 718 23.82 -24.90 -10.54
CA ALA A 718 24.67 -24.38 -9.48
C ALA A 718 23.97 -23.26 -8.66
N VAL A 719 23.30 -22.34 -9.34
CA VAL A 719 22.48 -21.28 -8.70
C VAL A 719 21.29 -21.89 -7.95
N ALA A 720 20.52 -22.78 -8.58
CA ALA A 720 19.39 -23.45 -7.93
C ALA A 720 19.84 -24.25 -6.69
N GLY A 721 21.01 -24.90 -6.77
CA GLY A 721 21.65 -25.55 -5.63
C GLY A 721 21.98 -24.58 -4.49
N ALA A 722 22.47 -23.37 -4.80
CA ALA A 722 22.73 -22.33 -3.80
C ALA A 722 21.44 -21.83 -3.14
N VAL A 723 20.37 -21.61 -3.91
CA VAL A 723 19.06 -21.21 -3.36
C VAL A 723 18.48 -22.30 -2.45
N ARG A 724 18.59 -23.58 -2.83
CA ARG A 724 18.17 -24.71 -1.97
C ARG A 724 18.96 -24.80 -0.66
N ARG A 725 20.28 -24.55 -0.72
CA ARG A 725 21.13 -24.48 0.49
C ARG A 725 20.71 -23.32 1.38
N ALA A 726 20.47 -22.13 0.80
CA ALA A 726 19.99 -20.97 1.53
C ALA A 726 18.66 -21.27 2.23
N LEU A 727 17.69 -21.89 1.53
CA LEU A 727 16.40 -22.30 2.11
C LEU A 727 16.59 -23.23 3.31
N GLY A 728 17.37 -24.32 3.14
CA GLY A 728 17.61 -25.27 4.22
C GLY A 728 18.29 -24.64 5.44
N GLN A 729 19.26 -23.75 5.22
CA GLN A 729 19.95 -23.02 6.29
C GLN A 729 19.00 -22.04 6.99
N SER A 730 18.17 -21.30 6.26
CA SER A 730 17.20 -20.37 6.83
C SER A 730 16.16 -21.08 7.68
N LEU A 731 15.61 -22.21 7.20
CA LEU A 731 14.67 -23.04 7.96
C LEU A 731 15.32 -23.60 9.24
N ALA A 732 16.54 -24.12 9.15
CA ALA A 732 17.25 -24.65 10.32
C ALA A 732 17.56 -23.55 11.36
N ARG A 733 17.99 -22.36 10.91
CA ARG A 733 18.23 -21.21 11.78
C ARG A 733 16.95 -20.70 12.43
N HIS A 734 15.85 -20.66 11.68
CA HIS A 734 14.55 -20.26 12.19
C HIS A 734 14.05 -21.23 13.27
N ALA A 735 14.12 -22.54 13.00
CA ALA A 735 13.75 -23.59 13.97
C ALA A 735 14.61 -23.53 15.25
N ALA A 736 15.86 -23.07 15.15
CA ALA A 736 16.75 -22.85 16.28
C ALA A 736 16.57 -21.46 16.96
N GLY A 737 15.60 -20.64 16.55
CA GLY A 737 15.36 -19.30 17.09
C GLY A 737 16.43 -18.26 16.72
N LYS A 738 17.33 -18.57 15.76
CA LYS A 738 18.47 -17.73 15.35
C LYS A 738 18.20 -16.86 14.12
N LEU A 739 17.02 -17.00 13.52
CA LEU A 739 16.56 -16.19 12.39
C LEU A 739 15.06 -15.92 12.58
N PRO A 740 14.66 -14.71 13.00
CA PRO A 740 13.25 -14.36 13.08
C PRO A 740 12.64 -14.29 11.68
N LEU A 741 11.32 -14.46 11.62
CA LEU A 741 10.56 -14.11 10.41
C LEU A 741 10.74 -12.62 10.11
N VAL A 742 10.73 -12.27 8.83
CA VAL A 742 10.73 -10.87 8.41
C VAL A 742 9.43 -10.23 8.90
N ASP A 743 9.55 -9.09 9.59
CA ASP A 743 8.40 -8.36 10.08
C ASP A 743 7.65 -7.69 8.93
N GLY A 744 6.47 -8.25 8.63
CA GLY A 744 5.65 -7.81 7.52
C GLY A 744 4.94 -6.47 7.73
N GLY A 745 4.74 -6.05 8.97
CA GLY A 745 4.10 -4.77 9.30
C GLY A 745 4.96 -3.55 8.92
N GLY A 746 6.25 -3.77 8.64
CA GLY A 746 7.22 -2.73 8.28
C GLY A 746 7.44 -2.54 6.79
N LEU A 747 6.58 -3.07 5.91
CA LEU A 747 6.68 -2.83 4.46
C LEU A 747 6.58 -1.33 4.17
N LYS A 748 7.58 -0.78 3.52
CA LYS A 748 7.61 0.59 3.01
C LYS A 748 8.21 0.64 1.63
N VAL A 749 7.60 1.42 0.76
CA VAL A 749 8.15 1.67 -0.57
C VAL A 749 8.41 3.15 -0.77
N ILE A 750 9.63 3.49 -1.18
CA ILE A 750 10.08 4.85 -1.45
C ILE A 750 10.63 4.86 -2.86
N SER A 751 10.27 5.84 -3.68
CA SER A 751 10.83 6.02 -5.01
C SER A 751 11.27 7.46 -5.23
N LYS A 752 12.43 7.63 -5.89
CA LYS A 752 13.00 8.93 -6.23
C LYS A 752 13.46 8.90 -7.68
N VAL A 753 13.06 9.91 -8.43
CA VAL A 753 13.56 10.16 -9.79
C VAL A 753 14.62 11.23 -9.68
N VAL A 754 15.84 10.90 -10.11
CA VAL A 754 16.99 11.82 -10.12
C VAL A 754 17.53 11.96 -11.54
N GLU A 755 18.20 13.06 -11.82
CA GLU A 755 18.94 13.24 -13.06
C GLU A 755 20.38 12.79 -12.85
N LEU A 756 20.84 11.84 -13.68
CA LEU A 756 22.22 11.36 -13.68
C LEU A 756 22.98 12.12 -14.78
N PRO A 757 23.99 12.94 -14.44
CA PRO A 757 24.68 13.77 -15.41
C PRO A 757 25.57 12.93 -16.34
N PHE A 758 25.76 13.39 -17.57
CA PHE A 758 26.78 12.85 -18.48
C PHE A 758 28.17 13.37 -18.15
N ALA A 759 29.22 12.61 -18.44
CA ALA A 759 30.60 12.97 -18.13
C ALA A 759 31.14 14.11 -19.01
N PHE A 760 30.76 14.11 -20.29
CA PHE A 760 31.11 15.13 -21.28
C PHE A 760 30.04 15.11 -22.39
N ILE A 761 30.03 16.07 -23.31
CA ILE A 761 29.22 15.98 -24.54
C ILE A 761 30.15 16.27 -25.72
N PRO A 762 30.29 15.36 -26.71
CA PRO A 762 31.19 15.57 -27.83
C PRO A 762 30.73 16.73 -28.72
N GLY A 763 31.66 17.59 -29.14
CA GLY A 763 31.35 18.72 -30.02
C GLY A 763 31.08 18.30 -31.47
N VAL A 764 30.52 19.20 -32.28
CA VAL A 764 30.22 18.95 -33.71
C VAL A 764 31.44 18.50 -34.52
N GLU A 765 32.63 19.05 -34.22
CA GLU A 765 33.88 18.67 -34.86
C GLU A 765 34.30 17.23 -34.53
N GLU A 766 34.18 16.83 -33.26
CA GLU A 766 34.47 15.47 -32.80
C GLU A 766 33.49 14.47 -33.41
N LEU A 767 32.20 14.79 -33.42
CA LEU A 767 31.18 13.97 -34.07
C LEU A 767 31.47 13.80 -35.56
N SER A 768 31.89 14.86 -36.25
CA SER A 768 32.24 14.79 -37.67
C SER A 768 33.50 13.94 -37.91
N ARG A 769 34.47 13.96 -37.00
CA ARG A 769 35.63 13.06 -37.03
C ARG A 769 35.21 11.60 -36.86
N ILE A 770 34.34 11.31 -35.89
CA ILE A 770 33.80 9.96 -35.65
C ILE A 770 33.03 9.47 -36.88
N GLU A 771 32.24 10.33 -37.54
CA GLU A 771 31.57 9.99 -38.80
C GLU A 771 32.57 9.60 -39.90
N GLU A 772 33.63 10.38 -40.10
CA GLU A 772 34.65 10.11 -41.12
C GLU A 772 35.43 8.82 -40.83
N GLU A 773 35.84 8.62 -39.59
CA GLU A 773 36.51 7.40 -39.12
C GLU A 773 35.63 6.17 -39.32
N SER A 774 34.36 6.25 -38.91
CA SER A 774 33.40 5.17 -39.09
C SER A 774 33.17 4.85 -40.56
N ARG A 775 33.05 5.87 -41.44
CA ARG A 775 32.94 5.67 -42.90
C ARG A 775 34.20 5.04 -43.48
N ARG A 776 35.39 5.44 -43.02
CA ARG A 776 36.67 4.84 -43.44
C ARG A 776 36.71 3.37 -43.04
N GLU A 777 36.34 3.04 -41.82
CA GLU A 777 36.34 1.67 -41.32
C GLU A 777 35.33 0.78 -42.04
N ILE A 778 34.12 1.27 -42.29
CA ILE A 778 33.12 0.57 -43.11
C ILE A 778 33.67 0.26 -44.51
N ARG A 779 34.31 1.24 -45.16
CA ARG A 779 34.94 1.03 -46.48
C ARG A 779 36.09 0.04 -46.43
N ARG A 780 36.94 0.11 -45.40
CA ARG A 780 38.08 -0.79 -45.20
C ARG A 780 37.62 -2.24 -45.05
N ILE A 781 36.60 -2.48 -44.21
CA ILE A 781 36.03 -3.81 -44.00
C ILE A 781 35.35 -4.32 -45.28
N ALA A 782 34.58 -3.47 -45.97
CA ALA A 782 33.92 -3.84 -47.23
C ALA A 782 34.92 -4.18 -48.35
N ALA A 783 36.11 -3.58 -48.34
CA ALA A 783 37.20 -3.87 -49.28
C ALA A 783 38.01 -5.14 -48.91
N GLY A 784 37.61 -5.89 -47.88
CA GLY A 784 38.32 -7.10 -47.43
C GLY A 784 39.65 -6.83 -46.71
N GLN A 785 39.93 -5.58 -46.33
CA GLN A 785 41.20 -5.18 -45.69
C GLN A 785 41.11 -5.19 -44.15
N GLY A 786 40.55 -6.25 -43.57
CA GLY A 786 40.38 -6.45 -42.12
C GLY A 786 40.92 -7.80 -41.66
N SER A 787 41.50 -7.87 -40.46
CA SER A 787 42.02 -9.13 -39.92
C SER A 787 40.89 -10.15 -39.72
N GLU A 788 41.05 -11.36 -40.24
CA GLU A 788 40.24 -12.56 -39.94
C GLU A 788 40.44 -13.04 -38.48
N VAL A 789 40.41 -12.13 -37.50
CA VAL A 789 40.35 -12.55 -36.09
C VAL A 789 38.93 -13.11 -35.89
N GLY A 790 38.85 -14.39 -35.55
CA GLY A 790 37.61 -15.17 -35.55
C GLY A 790 36.44 -14.46 -34.86
N PHE A 791 35.51 -13.96 -35.68
CA PHE A 791 34.26 -13.30 -35.32
C PHE A 791 33.44 -14.04 -34.25
N ALA A 792 33.55 -15.37 -34.20
CA ALA A 792 32.85 -16.21 -33.23
C ALA A 792 33.27 -15.96 -31.77
N GLY A 793 34.49 -15.44 -31.51
CA GLY A 793 35.00 -15.21 -30.15
C GLY A 793 34.79 -13.79 -29.61
N SER A 794 34.76 -12.76 -30.46
CA SER A 794 34.90 -11.36 -30.02
C SER A 794 33.63 -10.71 -29.47
N HIS A 795 32.45 -11.32 -29.59
CA HIS A 795 31.11 -10.76 -29.24
C HIS A 795 30.75 -9.41 -29.90
N GLU A 796 31.73 -8.75 -30.53
CA GLU A 796 31.63 -7.56 -31.34
C GLU A 796 31.70 -7.88 -32.82
N ASN A 797 30.96 -7.10 -33.61
CA ASN A 797 31.04 -7.07 -35.06
C ASN A 797 31.61 -5.70 -35.46
N PRO A 798 32.88 -5.61 -35.88
CA PRO A 798 33.51 -4.33 -36.21
C PRO A 798 32.75 -3.53 -37.28
N ALA A 799 32.14 -4.22 -38.25
CA ALA A 799 31.35 -3.57 -39.29
C ALA A 799 30.07 -2.94 -38.72
N LEU A 800 29.32 -3.69 -37.91
CA LEU A 800 28.10 -3.18 -37.27
C LEU A 800 28.42 -2.12 -36.19
N ALA A 801 29.53 -2.26 -35.47
CA ALA A 801 30.01 -1.25 -34.54
C ALA A 801 30.30 0.07 -35.26
N ALA A 802 31.07 0.04 -36.35
CA ALA A 802 31.34 1.22 -37.16
C ALA A 802 30.06 1.82 -37.77
N GLN A 803 29.12 0.99 -38.25
CA GLN A 803 27.81 1.47 -38.73
C GLN A 803 26.98 2.11 -37.61
N THR A 804 27.00 1.53 -36.40
CA THR A 804 26.32 2.09 -35.23
C THR A 804 26.91 3.43 -34.85
N TYR A 805 28.24 3.56 -34.81
CA TYR A 805 28.91 4.81 -34.43
C TYR A 805 28.65 5.91 -35.45
N LEU A 806 28.62 5.57 -36.74
CA LEU A 806 28.22 6.49 -37.80
C LEU A 806 26.77 6.97 -37.62
N ALA A 807 25.83 6.05 -37.37
CA ALA A 807 24.42 6.38 -37.18
C ALA A 807 24.20 7.23 -35.92
N TRP A 808 24.87 6.88 -34.82
CA TRP A 808 24.85 7.61 -33.56
C TRP A 808 25.39 9.04 -33.72
N ALA A 809 26.58 9.21 -34.30
CA ALA A 809 27.21 10.52 -34.44
C ALA A 809 26.38 11.47 -35.31
N LYS A 810 25.85 10.96 -36.43
CA LYS A 810 24.91 11.71 -37.28
C LYS A 810 23.64 12.08 -36.53
N GLY A 811 23.02 11.10 -35.90
CA GLY A 811 21.75 11.29 -35.18
C GLY A 811 21.88 12.33 -34.07
N LEU A 812 22.99 12.33 -33.34
CA LEU A 812 23.25 13.31 -32.30
C LEU A 812 23.43 14.72 -32.87
N LYS A 813 24.20 14.86 -33.96
CA LYS A 813 24.37 16.14 -34.67
C LYS A 813 23.05 16.70 -35.20
N GLU A 814 22.24 15.86 -35.84
CA GLU A 814 20.99 16.28 -36.49
C GLU A 814 19.90 16.63 -35.47
N LYS A 815 19.82 15.89 -34.35
CA LYS A 815 18.71 16.02 -33.39
C LYS A 815 19.01 16.95 -32.22
N SER A 816 20.28 17.14 -31.88
CA SER A 816 20.66 17.75 -30.60
C SER A 816 21.60 18.94 -30.73
N PHE A 817 22.00 19.35 -31.95
CA PHE A 817 22.79 20.55 -32.16
C PHE A 817 22.02 21.58 -32.99
N GLY A 818 22.01 22.84 -32.51
CA GLY A 818 21.40 23.96 -33.24
C GLY A 818 22.28 24.48 -34.39
N PRO A 819 21.78 25.45 -35.19
CA PRO A 819 22.52 26.03 -36.33
C PRO A 819 23.87 26.66 -35.94
N GLU A 820 24.01 27.12 -34.71
CA GLU A 820 25.25 27.69 -34.15
C GLU A 820 26.23 26.63 -33.62
N GLY A 821 25.93 25.34 -33.77
CA GLY A 821 26.80 24.24 -33.32
C GLY A 821 26.81 24.02 -31.80
N ARG A 822 25.83 24.56 -31.07
CA ARG A 822 25.65 24.33 -29.63
C ARG A 822 24.75 23.14 -29.37
N TYR A 823 25.13 22.31 -28.39
CA TYR A 823 24.29 21.21 -27.91
C TYR A 823 23.06 21.79 -27.20
N ALA A 824 21.89 21.30 -27.57
CA ALA A 824 20.58 21.69 -27.04
C ALA A 824 19.79 20.48 -26.50
N GLY A 825 20.44 19.32 -26.38
CA GLY A 825 19.87 18.13 -25.76
C GLY A 825 19.99 18.15 -24.23
N ALA A 826 19.51 17.08 -23.59
CA ALA A 826 19.66 16.91 -22.14
C ALA A 826 21.12 16.61 -21.75
N GLU A 827 21.60 17.21 -20.66
CA GLU A 827 22.94 17.01 -20.09
C GLU A 827 23.00 15.86 -19.08
N GLY A 828 21.87 15.20 -18.85
CA GLY A 828 21.75 13.98 -18.06
C GLY A 828 20.60 13.11 -18.50
N VAL A 829 20.42 12.00 -17.80
CA VAL A 829 19.31 11.05 -18.00
C VAL A 829 18.51 10.91 -16.71
N ARG A 830 17.18 10.95 -16.83
CA ARG A 830 16.28 10.72 -15.69
C ARG A 830 16.30 9.24 -15.32
N ALA A 831 16.54 8.96 -14.04
CA ALA A 831 16.69 7.61 -13.51
C ALA A 831 15.79 7.44 -12.28
N ARG A 832 14.95 6.39 -12.29
CA ARG A 832 14.09 6.05 -11.15
C ARG A 832 14.77 5.01 -10.26
N PHE A 833 14.98 5.36 -8.99
CA PHE A 833 15.44 4.45 -7.95
C PHE A 833 14.32 4.23 -6.95
N SER A 834 14.11 2.98 -6.56
CA SER A 834 13.09 2.60 -5.59
C SER A 834 13.66 1.67 -4.52
N LEU A 835 13.27 1.88 -3.28
CA LEU A 835 13.60 1.08 -2.11
C LEU A 835 12.33 0.45 -1.56
N CYS A 836 12.30 -0.87 -1.48
CA CYS A 836 11.34 -1.61 -0.68
C CYS A 836 12.04 -2.06 0.61
N SER A 837 11.61 -1.56 1.75
CA SER A 837 12.13 -1.92 3.06
C SER A 837 11.08 -2.72 3.83
N LEU A 838 11.47 -3.83 4.44
CA LEU A 838 10.63 -4.59 5.38
C LEU A 838 11.31 -4.58 6.75
N GLY A 839 11.02 -3.50 7.49
CA GLY A 839 11.64 -3.21 8.78
C GLY A 839 13.18 -3.20 8.70
N PRO A 840 13.88 -3.67 9.75
CA PRO A 840 15.33 -3.73 9.76
C PRO A 840 15.91 -4.97 9.06
N SER A 841 15.07 -5.89 8.56
CA SER A 841 15.52 -7.24 8.19
C SER A 841 15.83 -7.42 6.71
N LEU A 842 15.08 -6.73 5.83
CA LEU A 842 15.15 -6.93 4.39
C LEU A 842 14.98 -5.60 3.64
N ARG A 843 15.82 -5.39 2.64
CA ARG A 843 15.83 -4.23 1.74
C ARG A 843 15.99 -4.72 0.30
N LEU A 844 15.17 -4.22 -0.61
CA LEU A 844 15.32 -4.41 -2.05
C LEU A 844 15.49 -3.04 -2.68
N PHE A 845 16.65 -2.76 -3.26
CA PHE A 845 16.98 -1.48 -3.86
C PHE A 845 17.13 -1.62 -5.37
N SER A 846 16.33 -0.89 -6.12
CA SER A 846 16.33 -0.91 -7.58
C SER A 846 17.30 0.10 -8.17
N ILE A 847 18.03 -0.34 -9.19
CA ILE A 847 18.98 0.45 -9.96
C ILE A 847 18.59 0.36 -11.44
N PRO A 848 18.36 1.47 -12.13
CA PRO A 848 17.89 1.48 -13.51
C PRO A 848 19.02 1.33 -14.55
N GLY A 849 19.94 0.37 -14.38
CA GLY A 849 21.03 0.15 -15.33
C GLY A 849 22.03 -0.94 -14.93
N GLU A 850 23.13 -1.03 -15.69
CA GLU A 850 24.19 -2.03 -15.53
C GLU A 850 25.27 -1.56 -14.54
N ALA A 851 24.95 -1.56 -13.25
CA ALA A 851 25.91 -1.16 -12.21
C ALA A 851 27.04 -2.17 -12.02
N PHE A 852 28.26 -1.68 -11.80
CA PHE A 852 29.42 -2.51 -11.48
C PHE A 852 29.25 -3.22 -10.13
N CYS A 853 29.86 -4.40 -10.02
CA CYS A 853 29.81 -5.25 -8.84
C CYS A 853 30.25 -4.53 -7.55
N ALA A 854 31.28 -3.69 -7.63
CA ALA A 854 31.79 -2.92 -6.50
C ALA A 854 30.73 -2.00 -5.88
N ILE A 855 29.91 -1.34 -6.72
CA ILE A 855 28.80 -0.47 -6.30
C ILE A 855 27.76 -1.28 -5.55
N GLY A 856 27.36 -2.43 -6.11
CA GLY A 856 26.41 -3.34 -5.46
C GLY A 856 26.89 -3.82 -4.09
N LYS A 857 28.15 -4.21 -3.97
CA LYS A 857 28.75 -4.62 -2.70
C LYS A 857 28.83 -3.49 -1.68
N GLN A 858 29.12 -2.27 -2.12
CA GLN A 858 29.11 -1.11 -1.24
C GLN A 858 27.71 -0.80 -0.72
N LEU A 859 26.68 -0.83 -1.58
CA LEU A 859 25.29 -0.66 -1.17
C LEU A 859 24.84 -1.75 -0.20
N LYS A 860 25.22 -3.02 -0.42
CA LYS A 860 24.99 -4.11 0.55
C LYS A 860 25.58 -3.80 1.93
N ARG A 861 26.83 -3.31 1.97
CA ARG A 861 27.50 -2.90 3.23
C ARG A 861 26.76 -1.75 3.92
N LEU A 862 26.41 -0.69 3.19
CA LEU A 862 25.65 0.46 3.71
C LEU A 862 24.27 0.04 4.24
N GLY A 863 23.64 -0.94 3.58
CA GLY A 863 22.34 -1.45 3.96
C GLY A 863 22.33 -2.22 5.29
N GLY A 864 23.42 -2.91 5.67
CA GLY A 864 23.60 -3.60 6.97
C GLY A 864 22.67 -4.79 7.27
N ALA A 865 21.53 -4.93 6.59
CA ALA A 865 20.63 -6.08 6.65
C ALA A 865 20.72 -6.91 5.36
N THR A 866 19.82 -7.88 5.19
CA THR A 866 19.69 -8.55 3.88
C THR A 866 19.29 -7.50 2.85
N THR A 867 20.24 -7.06 2.05
CA THR A 867 20.09 -5.97 1.08
C THR A 867 20.28 -6.54 -0.30
N ILE A 868 19.20 -6.64 -1.05
CA ILE A 868 19.18 -7.16 -2.41
C ILE A 868 19.25 -5.98 -3.37
N ILE A 869 20.25 -5.98 -4.23
CA ILE A 869 20.37 -5.02 -5.32
C ILE A 869 19.63 -5.60 -6.52
N CYS A 870 18.62 -4.87 -6.99
CA CYS A 870 17.85 -5.20 -8.17
C CYS A 870 18.35 -4.30 -9.30
N GLY A 871 19.25 -4.81 -10.15
CA GLY A 871 19.67 -4.13 -11.38
C GLY A 871 18.56 -4.14 -12.44
N TYR A 872 18.79 -3.44 -13.55
CA TYR A 872 17.93 -3.50 -14.74
C TYR A 872 16.45 -3.14 -14.45
N CYS A 873 16.24 -2.17 -13.56
CA CYS A 873 14.90 -1.81 -13.08
C CYS A 873 14.31 -0.57 -13.76
N ALA A 874 12.98 -0.51 -13.93
CA ALA A 874 12.23 0.71 -14.30
C ALA A 874 12.69 1.45 -15.59
N GLY A 875 13.45 0.78 -16.46
CA GLY A 875 14.02 1.34 -17.68
C GLY A 875 15.52 1.59 -17.56
N THR A 876 16.29 1.24 -18.60
CA THR A 876 17.75 1.31 -18.57
C THR A 876 18.32 2.71 -18.81
N VAL A 877 19.38 3.05 -18.07
CA VAL A 877 20.27 4.19 -18.31
C VAL A 877 21.64 3.75 -18.84
N GLY A 878 21.77 2.49 -19.28
CA GLY A 878 23.05 1.92 -19.72
C GLY A 878 23.97 1.56 -18.56
N TYR A 879 25.28 1.62 -18.79
CA TYR A 879 26.28 1.22 -17.80
C TYR A 879 26.46 2.25 -16.69
N ILE A 880 26.66 1.75 -15.47
CA ILE A 880 27.01 2.57 -14.29
C ILE A 880 28.35 2.05 -13.72
N PRO A 881 29.49 2.52 -14.25
CA PRO A 881 30.82 2.17 -13.75
C PRO A 881 31.13 2.83 -12.41
N THR A 882 32.12 2.30 -11.69
CA THR A 882 32.71 3.01 -10.55
C THR A 882 33.46 4.25 -11.03
N LYS A 883 33.67 5.22 -10.12
CA LYS A 883 34.48 6.40 -10.42
C LYS A 883 35.87 6.03 -10.96
N GLU A 884 36.50 5.00 -10.41
CA GLU A 884 37.84 4.55 -10.80
C GLU A 884 37.86 3.96 -12.22
N ALA A 885 36.79 3.27 -12.62
CA ALA A 885 36.70 2.65 -13.95
C ALA A 885 36.79 3.67 -15.09
N PHE A 886 36.39 4.93 -14.86
CA PHE A 886 36.53 6.00 -15.84
C PHE A 886 37.98 6.31 -16.19
N ALA A 887 38.89 6.23 -15.22
CA ALA A 887 40.32 6.42 -15.46
C ALA A 887 40.96 5.22 -16.15
N GLU A 888 40.39 4.03 -15.98
CA GLU A 888 40.84 2.79 -16.62
C GLU A 888 40.38 2.67 -18.08
N GLY A 889 39.20 3.23 -18.40
CA GLY A 889 38.56 3.09 -19.70
C GLY A 889 37.89 1.72 -19.90
N GLY A 890 37.83 1.26 -21.15
CA GLY A 890 37.18 0.02 -21.54
C GLY A 890 35.75 0.19 -22.06
N TYR A 891 35.15 -0.91 -22.50
CA TYR A 891 33.87 -0.94 -23.22
C TYR A 891 32.75 -0.15 -22.53
N GLU A 892 32.56 -0.37 -21.23
CA GLU A 892 31.45 0.20 -20.45
C GLU A 892 31.51 1.74 -20.36
N VAL A 893 32.72 2.31 -20.38
CA VAL A 893 32.98 3.75 -20.26
C VAL A 893 33.11 4.40 -21.64
N GLU A 894 33.87 3.79 -22.54
CA GLU A 894 34.34 4.45 -23.77
C GLU A 894 33.39 4.28 -24.95
N SER A 895 32.52 3.26 -24.92
CA SER A 895 31.81 2.80 -26.11
C SER A 895 30.34 2.45 -25.91
N ALA A 896 29.98 1.88 -24.77
CA ALA A 896 28.64 1.30 -24.57
C ALA A 896 27.49 2.31 -24.77
N TYR A 897 27.67 3.55 -24.30
CA TYR A 897 26.67 4.62 -24.38
C TYR A 897 26.20 4.92 -25.81
N ARG A 898 27.06 4.68 -26.82
CA ARG A 898 26.70 4.87 -28.24
C ARG A 898 25.65 3.86 -28.70
N TYR A 899 25.69 2.62 -28.20
CA TYR A 899 24.68 1.61 -28.49
C TYR A 899 23.34 1.95 -27.84
N TYR A 900 23.36 2.54 -26.64
CA TYR A 900 22.16 3.06 -25.98
C TYR A 900 21.62 4.35 -26.59
N GLY A 901 22.30 4.91 -27.62
CA GLY A 901 21.91 6.17 -28.25
C GLY A 901 22.13 7.41 -27.37
N GLN A 902 22.86 7.28 -26.27
CA GLN A 902 23.16 8.38 -25.35
C GLN A 902 24.25 9.30 -25.92
N PRO A 903 24.25 10.59 -25.57
CA PRO A 903 25.27 11.52 -26.08
C PRO A 903 26.68 11.22 -25.55
N ALA A 904 26.79 10.58 -24.40
CA ALA A 904 28.03 10.35 -23.67
C ALA A 904 27.83 9.32 -22.54
N PRO A 905 28.91 8.80 -21.93
CA PRO A 905 28.77 7.98 -20.73
C PRO A 905 28.30 8.84 -19.55
N LEU A 906 27.71 8.19 -18.55
CA LEU A 906 27.37 8.85 -17.28
C LEU A 906 28.61 9.42 -16.60
N SER A 907 28.43 10.46 -15.79
CA SER A 907 29.49 11.10 -15.01
C SER A 907 30.01 10.16 -13.91
N PRO A 908 31.32 10.21 -13.57
CA PRO A 908 31.86 9.55 -12.39
C PRO A 908 31.16 9.95 -11.08
N GLU A 909 30.46 11.08 -11.04
CA GLU A 909 29.66 11.50 -9.88
C GLU A 909 28.44 10.62 -9.61
N THR A 910 27.98 9.86 -10.61
CA THR A 910 26.83 8.95 -10.53
C THR A 910 26.94 7.99 -9.35
N GLU A 911 28.13 7.45 -9.11
CA GLU A 911 28.39 6.55 -7.98
C GLU A 911 28.04 7.21 -6.63
N ARG A 912 28.49 8.45 -6.42
CA ARG A 912 28.21 9.22 -5.18
C ARG A 912 26.73 9.55 -5.06
N ILE A 913 26.08 9.92 -6.17
CA ILE A 913 24.63 10.20 -6.20
C ILE A 913 23.86 8.98 -5.74
N ILE A 914 24.19 7.79 -6.24
CA ILE A 914 23.51 6.53 -5.88
C ILE A 914 23.67 6.22 -4.39
N TYR A 915 24.88 6.36 -3.83
CA TYR A 915 25.11 6.10 -2.40
C TYR A 915 24.33 7.08 -1.52
N SER A 916 24.41 8.38 -1.81
CA SER A 916 23.68 9.41 -1.05
C SER A 916 22.17 9.22 -1.14
N LEU A 917 21.67 8.85 -2.32
CA LEU A 917 20.25 8.56 -2.55
C LEU A 917 19.79 7.36 -1.72
N PHE A 918 20.55 6.27 -1.74
CA PHE A 918 20.25 5.07 -0.96
C PHE A 918 20.22 5.35 0.54
N GLU A 919 21.21 6.05 1.08
CA GLU A 919 21.26 6.43 2.49
C GLU A 919 20.07 7.32 2.90
N GLY A 920 19.73 8.32 2.09
CA GLY A 920 18.57 9.18 2.35
C GLY A 920 17.25 8.41 2.31
N MET A 921 17.10 7.44 1.40
CA MET A 921 15.92 6.57 1.37
C MET A 921 15.87 5.61 2.58
N LEU A 922 17.02 5.14 3.07
CA LEU A 922 17.08 4.34 4.29
C LEU A 922 16.68 5.14 5.52
N GLU A 923 17.11 6.39 5.62
CA GLU A 923 16.72 7.29 6.69
C GLU A 923 15.22 7.56 6.66
N GLU A 924 14.66 7.85 5.49
CA GLU A 924 13.22 8.04 5.29
C GLU A 924 12.40 6.78 5.67
N ALA A 925 12.90 5.59 5.33
CA ALA A 925 12.28 4.33 5.73
C ALA A 925 12.27 4.13 7.26
N ARG A 926 13.32 4.61 7.97
CA ARG A 926 13.44 4.53 9.43
C ARG A 926 12.64 5.60 10.16
N SER A 927 12.71 6.86 9.72
CA SER A 927 12.04 8.01 10.34
C SER A 927 10.53 7.94 10.21
N GLY A 928 10.05 7.15 9.23
CA GLY A 928 8.72 6.61 9.13
C GLY A 928 7.65 7.57 9.57
N ARG A 929 7.23 8.48 8.67
CA ARG A 929 6.16 9.46 8.88
C ARG A 929 5.29 9.01 10.05
N LEU A 930 5.61 9.54 11.23
CA LEU A 930 4.73 9.61 12.39
C LEU A 930 3.62 10.58 11.98
N GLY A 931 2.86 10.19 10.95
CA GLY A 931 1.60 10.81 10.63
C GLY A 931 0.70 10.44 11.78
N LEU A 932 0.58 11.39 12.71
CA LEU A 932 -0.52 11.51 13.64
C LEU A 932 -1.82 11.19 12.88
N ALA A 933 -2.33 9.99 13.07
CA ALA A 933 -3.66 9.57 12.67
C ALA A 933 -4.37 9.01 13.90
#